data_AF-A0A8D8BHH2-F1
#
_entry.id   AF-A0A8D8BHH2-F1
#
_cell.length_a   1.000
_cell.length_b   1.000
_cell.length_c   1.000
_cell.angle_alpha   90.00
_cell.angle_beta   90.00
_cell.angle_gamma   90.00
#
_symmetry.space_group_name_H-M   'P 1'
#
loop_
_entity.id
_entity.type
_entity.pdbx_description
1 polymer ?
#
loop_
_entity_poly.entity_id
_entity_poly.type
_entity_poly.pdbx_seq_one_letter_code
_entity_poly.pdbx_strand_id
1 'polypeptide(L)'
;MEVDESPEVTTAGEVVPEAEVAETVEEVPKVDGTPTAVGSLRSILSAEELEVIPGETTKKIETYYEQKLEEFLTAKALLETAKTNVEQTKVDYEKQIEELTLKYQDESSKFHFSQQSGKELRLELEDAKQELTQAKDKLKQNDLDTARFRRERNEAVNERDTLLNSVERRTLEVGRLQADVVALEQKLKVANVTKCEALAKLEEIQSKEFSLDFKEKRMDKELSMRDNQIQKLSDDLHRALQDLQNVRRDQNFKSLTTDTKLTEKTEELKIATAQIAHLNEQNQELSAKAEDMANKLLQQSEETRKMMDHYRKELQSQTKLCELYQEDCEDNKKQTEELGTAVSELKKLLNEASDAYGKLETQQKSLVLKHEKELEAKDQTLQQLRDELKNANELLKLAKEESLEHAVEKLAPSAAATSRLIKSGMTLTELYTMYVKTAEDLQVEKKENSKLQLQIKNIVQELEERAPELTRQQNEYQNLKDANEEMSLQLNKLIEENADVRSELVAMQDKVRYLDNENKKYKLERGDLSRQICHLLREIEQMRGGYASEADQSISSDMSANEVITKKLVTFSDIQELQENNVKLLLVVRDFSAKLEELEIAQNAMSQATFEAKIASYKKQLQEMQETREYQTQMMQQCIQQRDRYKKMYHDAMRSYNAVGGKGGNFGGSLNGSLSGENADVAMDEEIPTVSTVSAISSEAVAEKEKKI
;
A
#
# COMPACT_ATOMS: atom_id res chain seq x y z
N MET A 1 21.28 -90.19 15.15
CA MET A 1 21.49 -91.00 16.38
C MET A 1 20.14 -91.56 16.74
N GLU A 2 19.75 -92.57 15.98
CA GLU A 2 18.56 -93.39 16.20
C GLU A 2 19.07 -94.83 16.13
N VAL A 3 18.49 -95.70 16.94
CA VAL A 3 18.88 -97.11 17.08
C VAL A 3 17.71 -97.92 16.53
N ASP A 4 18.01 -98.88 15.68
CA ASP A 4 17.04 -99.90 15.28
C ASP A 4 17.73 -101.27 15.32
N GLU A 5 16.96 -102.31 15.63
CA GLU A 5 17.49 -103.53 16.26
C GLU A 5 17.57 -104.71 15.28
N SER A 6 18.61 -105.54 15.44
CA SER A 6 18.75 -106.79 14.68
C SER A 6 17.93 -107.90 15.34
N PRO A 7 17.02 -108.60 14.62
CA PRO A 7 16.36 -109.77 15.13
C PRO A 7 17.26 -111.01 14.98
N GLU A 8 17.51 -111.73 16.08
CA GLU A 8 17.94 -113.12 16.01
C GLU A 8 16.79 -113.99 15.46
N VAL A 9 17.11 -114.98 14.61
CA VAL A 9 16.18 -116.04 14.23
C VAL A 9 16.86 -117.39 14.41
N THR A 10 16.18 -118.29 15.12
CA THR A 10 16.60 -119.64 15.46
C THR A 10 16.25 -120.66 14.37
N THR A 11 16.84 -121.85 14.40
CA THR A 11 16.14 -123.16 14.59
C THR A 11 17.05 -124.38 14.38
N ALA A 12 16.64 -125.53 14.98
CA ALA A 12 16.85 -126.96 14.62
C ALA A 12 18.18 -127.44 13.98
N GLY A 13 18.74 -128.61 14.32
CA GLY A 13 18.11 -129.91 14.61
C GLY A 13 18.10 -130.79 13.34
N GLU A 14 18.11 -132.13 13.34
CA GLU A 14 18.18 -133.18 14.39
C GLU A 14 18.47 -134.53 13.66
N VAL A 15 18.69 -135.65 14.39
CA VAL A 15 18.75 -137.06 13.89
C VAL A 15 20.04 -137.43 13.06
N VAL A 16 20.81 -138.53 13.19
CA VAL A 16 20.63 -139.96 13.59
C VAL A 16 19.99 -140.80 12.45
N PRO A 17 20.05 -142.16 12.34
CA PRO A 17 20.83 -143.23 13.02
C PRO A 17 21.97 -143.76 12.08
N GLU A 18 22.32 -145.05 11.80
CA GLU A 18 21.88 -146.41 12.16
C GLU A 18 22.97 -147.47 11.82
N ALA A 19 22.95 -148.66 12.47
CA ALA A 19 23.51 -149.99 12.07
C ALA A 19 25.03 -150.13 11.71
N GLU A 20 25.78 -151.16 12.13
CA GLU A 20 25.59 -152.62 12.28
C GLU A 20 25.51 -153.45 10.97
N VAL A 21 26.41 -154.45 10.87
CA VAL A 21 26.28 -155.83 10.33
C VAL A 21 27.72 -156.38 10.31
N ALA A 22 28.15 -157.27 11.20
CA ALA A 22 27.75 -158.66 11.39
C ALA A 22 28.28 -159.59 10.27
N GLU A 23 29.54 -160.00 10.39
CA GLU A 23 30.21 -160.92 9.47
C GLU A 23 30.01 -162.38 9.91
N THR A 24 29.14 -163.11 9.22
CA THR A 24 28.88 -164.53 9.48
C THR A 24 29.81 -165.43 8.67
N VAL A 25 30.78 -166.04 9.33
CA VAL A 25 31.66 -167.06 8.72
C VAL A 25 30.95 -168.42 8.69
N GLU A 26 30.63 -168.91 7.49
CA GLU A 26 30.05 -170.25 7.28
C GLU A 26 31.14 -171.22 6.77
N GLU A 27 31.73 -172.02 7.67
CA GLU A 27 32.68 -173.07 7.30
C GLU A 27 31.97 -174.26 6.64
N VAL A 28 32.16 -174.41 5.32
CA VAL A 28 31.75 -175.60 4.55
C VAL A 28 32.84 -176.68 4.65
N PRO A 29 32.51 -177.96 4.91
CA PRO A 29 33.44 -178.86 5.60
C PRO A 29 34.47 -179.56 4.70
N LYS A 30 35.64 -179.87 5.29
CA LYS A 30 36.60 -180.84 4.72
C LYS A 30 36.01 -182.25 4.70
N VAL A 31 35.84 -182.80 3.50
CA VAL A 31 35.53 -184.22 3.27
C VAL A 31 36.79 -184.95 2.79
N ASP A 32 37.78 -185.06 3.67
CA ASP A 32 38.96 -185.93 3.47
C ASP A 32 38.61 -187.40 3.76
N GLY A 33 37.55 -187.88 3.10
CA GLY A 33 37.11 -189.28 3.16
C GLY A 33 37.91 -190.15 2.20
N THR A 34 39.20 -190.39 2.48
CA THR A 34 40.08 -191.24 1.67
C THR A 34 39.53 -192.67 1.58
N PRO A 35 39.08 -193.16 0.40
CA PRO A 35 38.73 -194.55 0.23
C PRO A 35 40.00 -195.34 -0.05
N THR A 36 40.64 -195.87 1.00
CA THR A 36 41.83 -196.73 0.90
C THR A 36 41.60 -197.79 -0.17
N ALA A 37 42.51 -197.90 -1.13
CA ALA A 37 42.25 -198.57 -2.40
C ALA A 37 41.79 -200.04 -2.23
N VAL A 38 40.48 -200.26 -2.45
CA VAL A 38 40.03 -201.51 -3.05
C VAL A 38 40.56 -201.46 -4.48
N GLY A 39 41.72 -202.09 -4.69
CA GLY A 39 42.60 -201.86 -5.84
C GLY A 39 41.86 -201.63 -7.15
N SER A 40 42.12 -200.49 -7.79
CA SER A 40 41.31 -199.95 -8.88
C SER A 40 41.19 -200.86 -10.11
N LEU A 41 42.04 -201.89 -10.22
CA LEU A 41 41.91 -202.90 -11.27
C LEU A 41 40.81 -203.92 -10.97
N ARG A 42 40.45 -204.15 -9.70
CA ARG A 42 39.35 -205.06 -9.29
C ARG A 42 37.95 -204.54 -9.59
N SER A 43 37.80 -203.25 -9.94
CA SER A 43 36.54 -202.68 -10.42
C SER A 43 36.47 -202.53 -11.95
N ILE A 44 37.56 -202.89 -12.66
CA ILE A 44 37.71 -202.70 -14.11
C ILE A 44 37.94 -204.04 -14.84
N LEU A 45 38.69 -204.96 -14.25
CA LEU A 45 39.02 -206.28 -14.80
C LEU A 45 38.27 -207.40 -14.08
N SER A 46 37.94 -208.47 -14.80
CA SER A 46 37.38 -209.68 -14.21
C SER A 46 38.43 -210.50 -13.44
N ALA A 47 37.97 -211.44 -12.61
CA ALA A 47 38.85 -212.26 -11.77
C ALA A 47 39.83 -213.13 -12.58
N GLU A 48 39.43 -213.62 -13.75
CA GLU A 48 40.27 -214.44 -14.62
C GLU A 48 41.37 -213.60 -15.29
N GLU A 49 41.04 -212.39 -15.76
CA GLU A 49 41.99 -211.45 -16.37
C GLU A 49 43.06 -210.97 -15.37
N LEU A 50 42.68 -210.83 -14.10
CA LEU A 50 43.58 -210.45 -13.00
C LEU A 50 44.58 -211.54 -12.58
N GLU A 51 44.32 -212.81 -12.88
CA GLU A 51 45.23 -213.93 -12.55
C GLU A 51 46.29 -214.16 -13.63
N VAL A 52 46.00 -213.79 -14.89
CA VAL A 52 46.96 -213.83 -16.01
C VAL A 52 48.01 -212.71 -15.93
N ILE A 53 47.67 -211.58 -15.29
CA ILE A 53 48.56 -210.42 -15.15
C ILE A 53 49.51 -210.63 -13.95
N PRO A 54 50.85 -210.62 -14.14
CA PRO A 54 51.79 -210.74 -13.02
C PRO A 54 51.59 -209.59 -12.03
N GLY A 55 51.41 -209.90 -10.74
CA GLY A 55 50.95 -208.95 -9.72
C GLY A 55 51.81 -207.70 -9.49
N GLU A 56 53.07 -207.68 -9.96
CA GLU A 56 53.84 -206.42 -10.04
C GLU A 56 53.24 -205.41 -11.02
N THR A 57 52.70 -205.89 -12.13
CA THR A 57 52.08 -205.08 -13.19
C THR A 57 50.80 -204.45 -12.68
N THR A 58 49.98 -205.23 -11.97
CA THR A 58 48.77 -204.78 -11.26
C THR A 58 49.11 -203.63 -10.32
N LYS A 59 50.13 -203.80 -9.46
CA LYS A 59 50.61 -202.72 -8.56
C LYS A 59 51.14 -201.50 -9.32
N LYS A 60 51.93 -201.69 -10.39
CA LYS A 60 52.46 -200.58 -11.21
C LYS A 60 51.35 -199.73 -11.83
N ILE A 61 50.26 -200.37 -12.29
CA ILE A 61 49.10 -199.66 -12.86
C ILE A 61 48.26 -199.00 -11.77
N GLU A 62 48.03 -199.66 -10.62
CA GLU A 62 47.34 -199.05 -9.48
C GLU A 62 48.09 -197.83 -8.93
N THR A 63 49.40 -197.94 -8.63
CA THR A 63 50.20 -196.80 -8.17
C THR A 63 50.28 -195.67 -9.20
N TYR A 64 50.31 -195.96 -10.51
CA TYR A 64 50.24 -194.93 -11.54
C TYR A 64 48.86 -194.25 -11.60
N TYR A 65 47.78 -195.00 -11.39
CA TYR A 65 46.42 -194.46 -11.35
C TYR A 65 46.18 -193.62 -10.08
N GLU A 66 46.65 -194.09 -8.91
CA GLU A 66 46.66 -193.35 -7.65
C GLU A 66 47.45 -192.04 -7.80
N GLN A 67 48.66 -192.08 -8.35
CA GLN A 67 49.46 -190.88 -8.63
C GLN A 67 48.72 -189.91 -9.56
N LYS A 68 48.04 -190.41 -10.61
CA LYS A 68 47.25 -189.54 -11.51
C LYS A 68 45.98 -189.01 -10.88
N LEU A 69 45.40 -189.72 -9.91
CA LEU A 69 44.28 -189.23 -9.11
C LEU A 69 44.74 -188.13 -8.14
N GLU A 70 45.90 -188.29 -7.49
CA GLU A 70 46.52 -187.27 -6.64
C GLU A 70 46.92 -186.02 -7.45
N GLU A 71 47.53 -186.18 -8.63
CA GLU A 71 47.79 -185.07 -9.56
C GLU A 71 46.50 -184.35 -9.96
N PHE A 72 45.40 -185.07 -10.23
CA PHE A 72 44.12 -184.46 -10.57
C PHE A 72 43.46 -183.74 -9.38
N LEU A 73 43.49 -184.35 -8.18
CA LEU A 73 42.91 -183.76 -6.97
C LEU A 73 43.69 -182.53 -6.51
N THR A 74 45.02 -182.57 -6.57
CA THR A 74 45.88 -181.41 -6.29
C THR A 74 45.70 -180.31 -7.34
N ALA A 75 45.64 -180.64 -8.64
CA ALA A 75 45.33 -179.67 -9.68
C ALA A 75 43.94 -179.03 -9.50
N LYS A 76 42.92 -179.80 -9.09
CA LYS A 76 41.58 -179.28 -8.79
C LYS A 76 41.57 -178.38 -7.54
N ALA A 77 42.28 -178.76 -6.48
CA ALA A 77 42.42 -177.95 -5.28
C ALA A 77 43.15 -176.64 -5.57
N LEU A 78 44.21 -176.68 -6.39
CA LEU A 78 44.92 -175.49 -6.88
C LEU A 78 44.03 -174.62 -7.78
N LEU A 79 43.17 -175.22 -8.62
CA LEU A 79 42.22 -174.49 -9.46
C LEU A 79 41.18 -173.73 -8.61
N GLU A 80 40.53 -174.39 -7.65
CA GLU A 80 39.57 -173.71 -6.77
C GLU A 80 40.27 -172.66 -5.89
N THR A 81 41.49 -172.93 -5.39
CA THR A 81 42.29 -171.94 -4.65
C THR A 81 42.67 -170.73 -5.52
N ALA A 82 43.02 -170.95 -6.79
CA ALA A 82 43.29 -169.87 -7.74
C ALA A 82 42.01 -169.08 -8.06
N LYS A 83 40.87 -169.76 -8.19
CA LYS A 83 39.56 -169.15 -8.41
C LYS A 83 39.12 -168.30 -7.21
N THR A 84 39.18 -168.81 -5.98
CA THR A 84 38.83 -168.02 -4.78
C THR A 84 39.78 -166.82 -4.59
N ASN A 85 41.07 -166.97 -4.91
CA ASN A 85 42.01 -165.83 -4.92
C ASN A 85 41.64 -164.78 -5.99
N VAL A 86 41.19 -165.20 -7.18
CA VAL A 86 40.71 -164.28 -8.23
C VAL A 86 39.39 -163.62 -7.83
N GLU A 87 38.46 -164.36 -7.23
CA GLU A 87 37.18 -163.83 -6.73
C GLU A 87 37.40 -162.85 -5.56
N GLN A 88 38.34 -163.14 -4.65
CA GLN A 88 38.75 -162.23 -3.57
C GLN A 88 39.38 -160.95 -4.14
N THR A 89 40.39 -161.05 -5.01
CA THR A 89 41.02 -159.86 -5.62
C THR A 89 40.03 -159.05 -6.46
N LYS A 90 39.05 -159.68 -7.12
CA LYS A 90 37.94 -158.99 -7.78
C LYS A 90 37.12 -158.17 -6.78
N VAL A 91 36.70 -158.76 -5.66
CA VAL A 91 35.95 -158.05 -4.59
C VAL A 91 36.78 -156.90 -4.00
N ASP A 92 38.08 -157.09 -3.80
CA ASP A 92 38.97 -156.05 -3.28
C ASP A 92 39.16 -154.89 -4.27
N TYR A 93 39.22 -155.16 -5.58
CA TYR A 93 39.20 -154.11 -6.61
C TYR A 93 37.83 -153.45 -6.74
N GLU A 94 36.72 -154.17 -6.61
CA GLU A 94 35.37 -153.59 -6.63
C GLU A 94 35.17 -152.63 -5.45
N LYS A 95 35.60 -153.01 -4.24
CA LYS A 95 35.65 -152.12 -3.06
C LYS A 95 36.52 -150.87 -3.31
N GLN A 96 37.71 -151.02 -3.90
CA GLN A 96 38.57 -149.88 -4.23
C GLN A 96 37.94 -148.95 -5.27
N ILE A 97 37.22 -149.49 -6.26
CA ILE A 97 36.49 -148.70 -7.26
C ILE A 97 35.33 -147.94 -6.61
N GLU A 98 34.59 -148.57 -5.70
CA GLU A 98 33.51 -147.92 -4.94
C GLU A 98 34.04 -146.81 -4.02
N GLU A 99 35.10 -147.08 -3.24
CA GLU A 99 35.78 -146.08 -2.43
C GLU A 99 36.29 -144.88 -3.25
N LEU A 100 36.91 -145.13 -4.41
CA LEU A 100 37.40 -144.06 -5.30
C LEU A 100 36.25 -143.29 -5.95
N THR A 101 35.13 -143.97 -6.25
CA THR A 101 33.92 -143.34 -6.80
C THR A 101 33.28 -142.41 -5.77
N LEU A 102 33.16 -142.86 -4.51
CA LEU A 102 32.65 -142.03 -3.41
C LEU A 102 33.56 -140.83 -3.14
N LYS A 103 34.89 -141.03 -3.07
CA LYS A 103 35.87 -139.93 -2.90
C LYS A 103 35.81 -138.94 -4.07
N TYR A 104 35.62 -139.41 -5.31
CA TYR A 104 35.43 -138.55 -6.47
C TYR A 104 34.11 -137.76 -6.41
N GLN A 105 33.00 -138.38 -6.01
CA GLN A 105 31.71 -137.71 -5.88
C GLN A 105 31.73 -136.64 -4.78
N ASP A 106 32.37 -136.92 -3.65
CA ASP A 106 32.57 -135.99 -2.53
C ASP A 106 33.43 -134.78 -2.95
N GLU A 107 34.61 -135.00 -3.53
CA GLU A 107 35.46 -133.91 -4.03
C GLU A 107 34.82 -133.14 -5.19
N SER A 108 34.08 -133.80 -6.09
CA SER A 108 33.32 -133.12 -7.14
C SER A 108 32.21 -132.24 -6.56
N SER A 109 31.58 -132.66 -5.47
CA SER A 109 30.54 -131.88 -4.76
C SER A 109 31.14 -130.68 -4.04
N LYS A 110 32.26 -130.85 -3.32
CA LYS A 110 33.04 -129.76 -2.72
C LYS A 110 33.51 -128.76 -3.77
N PHE A 111 34.01 -129.23 -4.92
CA PHE A 111 34.43 -128.37 -6.02
C PHE A 111 33.25 -127.57 -6.60
N HIS A 112 32.08 -128.18 -6.80
CA HIS A 112 30.88 -127.47 -7.24
C HIS A 112 30.43 -126.41 -6.22
N PHE A 113 30.38 -126.76 -4.93
CA PHE A 113 30.03 -125.81 -3.86
C PHE A 113 31.02 -124.64 -3.77
N SER A 114 32.32 -124.93 -3.79
CA SER A 114 33.39 -123.92 -3.81
C SER A 114 33.32 -123.03 -5.07
N GLN A 115 32.99 -123.61 -6.23
CA GLN A 115 32.79 -122.85 -7.47
C GLN A 115 31.54 -121.96 -7.41
N GLN A 116 30.47 -122.38 -6.72
CA GLN A 116 29.25 -121.60 -6.54
C GLN A 116 29.46 -120.45 -5.54
N SER A 117 29.98 -120.74 -4.35
CA SER A 117 30.37 -119.71 -3.37
C SER A 117 31.37 -118.71 -3.99
N GLY A 118 32.33 -119.21 -4.77
CA GLY A 118 33.25 -118.39 -5.55
C GLY A 118 32.63 -117.64 -6.73
N LYS A 119 31.35 -117.82 -7.08
CA LYS A 119 30.57 -116.93 -7.98
C LYS A 119 29.79 -115.90 -7.17
N GLU A 120 29.15 -116.32 -6.09
CA GLU A 120 28.38 -115.46 -5.18
C GLU A 120 29.27 -114.35 -4.59
N LEU A 121 30.43 -114.70 -4.01
CA LEU A 121 31.45 -113.75 -3.54
C LEU A 121 32.00 -112.82 -4.63
N ARG A 122 31.87 -113.18 -5.92
CA ARG A 122 32.25 -112.29 -7.04
C ARG A 122 31.15 -111.32 -7.42
N LEU A 123 29.89 -111.71 -7.30
CA LEU A 123 28.75 -110.80 -7.47
C LEU A 123 28.74 -109.76 -6.35
N GLU A 124 28.81 -110.20 -5.09
CA GLU A 124 28.93 -109.34 -3.91
C GLU A 124 30.10 -108.34 -4.03
N LEU A 125 31.24 -108.78 -4.59
CA LEU A 125 32.40 -107.92 -4.81
C LEU A 125 32.19 -106.87 -5.91
N GLU A 126 31.47 -107.18 -7.00
CA GLU A 126 31.12 -106.18 -8.02
C GLU A 126 30.01 -105.23 -7.54
N ASP A 127 29.02 -105.72 -6.80
CA ASP A 127 27.97 -104.89 -6.19
C ASP A 127 28.59 -103.90 -5.19
N ALA A 128 29.45 -104.37 -4.27
CA ALA A 128 30.18 -103.53 -3.32
C ALA A 128 31.13 -102.52 -4.01
N LYS A 129 31.73 -102.88 -5.16
CA LYS A 129 32.48 -101.92 -6.00
C LYS A 129 31.55 -100.87 -6.60
N GLN A 130 30.39 -101.26 -7.12
CA GLN A 130 29.41 -100.35 -7.70
C GLN A 130 28.90 -99.37 -6.64
N GLU A 131 28.52 -99.84 -5.46
CA GLU A 131 28.18 -99.00 -4.32
C GLU A 131 29.33 -98.05 -3.93
N LEU A 132 30.57 -98.55 -3.86
CA LEU A 132 31.75 -97.72 -3.58
C LEU A 132 31.98 -96.63 -4.63
N THR A 133 31.70 -96.89 -5.92
CA THR A 133 31.74 -95.83 -6.96
C THR A 133 30.63 -94.81 -6.78
N GLN A 134 29.38 -95.25 -6.56
CA GLN A 134 28.26 -94.35 -6.28
C GLN A 134 28.49 -93.48 -5.03
N ALA A 135 29.05 -94.05 -3.97
CA ALA A 135 29.37 -93.34 -2.74
C ALA A 135 30.48 -92.29 -2.96
N LYS A 136 31.51 -92.63 -3.75
CA LYS A 136 32.58 -91.68 -4.15
C LYS A 136 32.04 -90.54 -5.01
N ASP A 137 31.11 -90.80 -5.91
CA ASP A 137 30.54 -89.76 -6.78
C ASP A 137 29.54 -88.86 -6.04
N LYS A 138 28.72 -89.43 -5.14
CA LYS A 138 27.91 -88.67 -4.17
C LYS A 138 28.78 -87.79 -3.26
N LEU A 139 29.94 -88.28 -2.81
CA LEU A 139 30.89 -87.49 -2.01
C LEU A 139 31.46 -86.30 -2.81
N LYS A 140 31.94 -86.53 -4.05
CA LYS A 140 32.41 -85.45 -4.94
C LYS A 140 31.32 -84.39 -5.17
N GLN A 141 30.07 -84.82 -5.38
CA GLN A 141 28.95 -83.90 -5.56
C GLN A 141 28.70 -83.07 -4.30
N ASN A 142 28.65 -83.71 -3.13
CA ASN A 142 28.51 -83.02 -1.85
C ASN A 142 29.66 -82.04 -1.57
N ASP A 143 30.90 -82.36 -1.96
CA ASP A 143 32.05 -81.45 -1.86
C ASP A 143 31.91 -80.22 -2.79
N LEU A 144 31.43 -80.43 -4.03
CA LEU A 144 31.17 -79.35 -4.98
C LEU A 144 30.03 -78.43 -4.52
N ASP A 145 28.92 -79.00 -4.06
CA ASP A 145 27.78 -78.24 -3.52
C ASP A 145 28.17 -77.51 -2.23
N THR A 146 28.97 -78.15 -1.35
CA THR A 146 29.54 -77.49 -0.16
C THR A 146 30.47 -76.34 -0.53
N ALA A 147 31.29 -76.49 -1.58
CA ALA A 147 32.15 -75.42 -2.08
C ALA A 147 31.33 -74.27 -2.70
N ARG A 148 30.22 -74.59 -3.38
CA ARG A 148 29.26 -73.62 -3.93
C ARG A 148 28.56 -72.83 -2.82
N PHE A 149 27.93 -73.49 -1.85
CA PHE A 149 27.25 -72.82 -0.73
C PHE A 149 28.21 -71.94 0.10
N ARG A 150 29.49 -72.32 0.21
CA ARG A 150 30.52 -71.46 0.83
C ARG A 150 30.79 -70.17 0.04
N ARG A 151 30.70 -70.18 -1.30
CA ARG A 151 30.83 -68.97 -2.14
C ARG A 151 29.59 -68.09 -2.00
N GLU A 152 28.41 -68.65 -2.24
CA GLU A 152 27.12 -67.94 -2.15
C GLU A 152 26.94 -67.28 -0.76
N ARG A 153 27.33 -67.98 0.32
CA ARG A 153 27.36 -67.40 1.68
C ARG A 153 28.35 -66.24 1.82
N ASN A 154 29.55 -66.35 1.26
CA ASN A 154 30.55 -65.29 1.35
C ASN A 154 30.15 -64.06 0.53
N GLU A 155 29.55 -64.28 -0.64
CA GLU A 155 28.97 -63.24 -1.50
C GLU A 155 27.85 -62.49 -0.76
N ALA A 156 26.88 -63.21 -0.18
CA ALA A 156 25.81 -62.63 0.63
C ALA A 156 26.31 -61.88 1.89
N VAL A 157 27.42 -62.32 2.50
CA VAL A 157 28.07 -61.60 3.61
C VAL A 157 28.72 -60.30 3.13
N ASN A 158 29.41 -60.30 1.98
CA ASN A 158 29.99 -59.09 1.39
C ASN A 158 28.91 -58.08 0.98
N GLU A 159 27.79 -58.55 0.42
CA GLU A 159 26.62 -57.72 0.10
C GLU A 159 25.99 -57.13 1.38
N ARG A 160 25.78 -57.95 2.43
CA ARG A 160 25.31 -57.48 3.73
C ARG A 160 26.20 -56.36 4.28
N ASP A 161 27.52 -56.55 4.25
CA ASP A 161 28.46 -55.62 4.89
C ASP A 161 28.64 -54.33 4.09
N THR A 162 28.59 -54.38 2.75
CA THR A 162 28.56 -53.18 1.91
C THR A 162 27.26 -52.40 2.06
N LEU A 163 26.11 -53.08 2.16
CA LEU A 163 24.82 -52.44 2.45
C LEU A 163 24.80 -51.82 3.86
N LEU A 164 25.33 -52.52 4.87
CA LEU A 164 25.40 -52.03 6.26
C LEU A 164 26.28 -50.77 6.36
N ASN A 165 27.47 -50.78 5.77
CA ASN A 165 28.33 -49.58 5.68
C ASN A 165 27.61 -48.41 4.97
N SER A 166 26.81 -48.68 3.94
CA SER A 166 26.00 -47.65 3.27
C SER A 166 24.84 -47.13 4.13
N VAL A 167 24.25 -47.98 4.98
CA VAL A 167 23.22 -47.57 5.95
C VAL A 167 23.84 -46.72 7.05
N GLU A 168 24.96 -47.13 7.64
CA GLU A 168 25.67 -46.35 8.67
C GLU A 168 26.05 -44.95 8.17
N ARG A 169 26.63 -44.85 6.96
CA ARG A 169 26.95 -43.55 6.34
C ARG A 169 25.71 -42.66 6.18
N ARG A 170 24.57 -43.23 5.74
CA ARG A 170 23.30 -42.48 5.62
C ARG A 170 22.75 -42.07 6.99
N THR A 171 22.85 -42.92 8.00
CA THR A 171 22.42 -42.60 9.38
C THR A 171 23.24 -41.46 9.96
N LEU A 172 24.56 -41.44 9.74
CA LEU A 172 25.43 -40.32 10.14
C LEU A 172 25.07 -39.03 9.40
N GLU A 173 24.77 -39.09 8.09
CA GLU A 173 24.34 -37.95 7.31
C GLU A 173 22.98 -37.40 7.75
N VAL A 174 22.00 -38.27 8.03
CA VAL A 174 20.70 -37.90 8.61
C VAL A 174 20.86 -37.26 9.99
N GLY A 175 21.70 -37.82 10.86
CA GLY A 175 22.00 -37.23 12.17
C GLY A 175 22.64 -35.84 12.06
N ARG A 176 23.55 -35.65 11.10
CA ARG A 176 24.16 -34.34 10.79
C ARG A 176 23.12 -33.33 10.29
N LEU A 177 22.26 -33.73 9.35
CA LEU A 177 21.18 -32.88 8.83
C LEU A 177 20.14 -32.54 9.90
N GLN A 178 19.82 -33.47 10.80
CA GLN A 178 18.90 -33.22 11.91
C GLN A 178 19.51 -32.24 12.93
N ALA A 179 20.82 -32.31 13.19
CA ALA A 179 21.52 -31.32 14.00
C ALA A 179 21.53 -29.92 13.33
N ASP A 180 21.75 -29.84 12.01
CA ASP A 180 21.64 -28.58 11.25
C ASP A 180 20.23 -27.99 11.36
N VAL A 181 19.18 -28.80 11.21
CA VAL A 181 17.77 -28.37 11.34
C VAL A 181 17.48 -27.82 12.73
N VAL A 182 17.89 -28.51 13.81
CA VAL A 182 17.72 -28.02 15.18
C VAL A 182 18.49 -26.71 15.42
N ALA A 183 19.70 -26.58 14.86
CA ALA A 183 20.48 -25.34 14.93
C ALA A 183 19.83 -24.18 14.16
N LEU A 184 19.19 -24.45 13.01
CA LEU A 184 18.43 -23.47 12.24
C LEU A 184 17.13 -23.07 12.94
N GLU A 185 16.39 -24.03 13.51
CA GLU A 185 15.23 -23.74 14.36
C GLU A 185 15.58 -22.84 15.54
N GLN A 186 16.70 -23.11 16.22
CA GLN A 186 17.11 -22.30 17.38
C GLN A 186 17.52 -20.89 16.95
N LYS A 187 18.20 -20.73 15.81
CA LYS A 187 18.47 -19.41 15.21
C LYS A 187 17.17 -18.67 14.84
N LEU A 188 16.18 -19.37 14.27
CA LEU A 188 14.87 -18.81 13.93
C LEU A 188 14.08 -18.38 15.17
N LYS A 189 14.12 -19.17 16.26
CA LYS A 189 13.51 -18.83 17.56
C LYS A 189 14.13 -17.55 18.14
N VAL A 190 15.47 -17.43 18.14
CA VAL A 190 16.18 -16.22 18.60
C VAL A 190 15.89 -15.01 17.70
N ALA A 191 15.84 -15.18 16.38
CA ALA A 191 15.48 -14.13 15.43
C ALA A 191 14.03 -13.63 15.64
N ASN A 192 13.09 -14.53 15.92
CA ASN A 192 11.71 -14.14 16.23
C ASN A 192 11.59 -13.41 17.58
N VAL A 193 12.30 -13.85 18.63
CA VAL A 193 12.32 -13.13 19.92
C VAL A 193 12.88 -11.71 19.75
N THR A 194 14.04 -11.57 19.09
CA THR A 194 14.64 -10.24 18.85
C THR A 194 13.79 -9.35 17.94
N LYS A 195 13.05 -9.92 16.97
CA LYS A 195 12.02 -9.20 16.20
C LYS A 195 10.88 -8.69 17.09
N CYS A 196 10.34 -9.52 17.98
CA CYS A 196 9.27 -9.11 18.89
C CYS A 196 9.75 -8.03 19.88
N GLU A 197 10.97 -8.13 20.40
CA GLU A 197 11.58 -7.06 21.21
C GLU A 197 11.76 -5.74 20.45
N ALA A 198 12.12 -5.81 19.16
CA ALA A 198 12.26 -4.63 18.31
C ALA A 198 10.90 -3.96 18.02
N LEU A 199 9.85 -4.76 17.80
CA LEU A 199 8.47 -4.26 17.63
C LEU A 199 7.95 -3.61 18.91
N ALA A 200 8.14 -4.22 20.09
CA ALA A 200 7.74 -3.63 21.36
C ALA A 200 8.46 -2.29 21.63
N LYS A 201 9.74 -2.17 21.25
CA LYS A 201 10.50 -0.90 21.33
C LYS A 201 9.99 0.14 20.32
N LEU A 202 9.54 -0.28 19.14
CA LEU A 202 8.92 0.62 18.15
C LEU A 202 7.60 1.19 18.66
N GLU A 203 6.74 0.34 19.24
CA GLU A 203 5.49 0.76 19.89
C GLU A 203 5.73 1.71 21.07
N GLU A 204 6.77 1.46 21.88
CA GLU A 204 7.18 2.36 22.97
C GLU A 204 7.67 3.72 22.44
N ILE A 205 8.39 3.75 21.32
CA ILE A 205 8.84 4.98 20.67
C ILE A 205 7.65 5.76 20.09
N GLN A 206 6.75 5.10 19.35
CA GLN A 206 5.54 5.73 18.80
C GLN A 206 4.65 6.31 19.91
N SER A 207 4.49 5.61 21.03
CA SER A 207 3.76 6.11 22.21
C SER A 207 4.40 7.38 22.79
N LYS A 208 5.74 7.45 22.85
CA LYS A 208 6.47 8.67 23.25
C LYS A 208 6.34 9.78 22.21
N GLU A 209 6.34 9.46 20.91
CA GLU A 209 6.17 10.39 19.80
C GLU A 209 4.79 11.08 19.88
N PHE A 210 3.70 10.33 20.01
CA PHE A 210 2.36 10.90 20.25
C PHE A 210 2.28 11.76 21.52
N SER A 211 2.99 11.37 22.59
CA SER A 211 3.05 12.15 23.84
C SER A 211 3.82 13.47 23.66
N LEU A 212 4.86 13.48 22.84
CA LEU A 212 5.62 14.68 22.48
C LEU A 212 4.83 15.59 21.54
N ASP A 213 4.21 15.05 20.49
CA ASP A 213 3.32 15.76 19.56
C ASP A 213 2.18 16.49 20.29
N PHE A 214 1.52 15.82 21.25
CA PHE A 214 0.49 16.45 22.06
C PHE A 214 1.04 17.58 22.95
N LYS A 215 2.26 17.41 23.47
CA LYS A 215 2.94 18.41 24.30
C LYS A 215 3.42 19.61 23.50
N GLU A 216 3.88 19.40 22.27
CA GLU A 216 4.27 20.40 21.27
C GLU A 216 3.05 21.21 20.84
N LYS A 217 1.97 20.55 20.37
CA LYS A 217 0.68 21.18 20.04
C LYS A 217 0.03 21.92 21.22
N ARG A 218 0.38 21.61 22.47
CA ARG A 218 0.00 22.41 23.65
C ARG A 218 0.89 23.64 23.81
N MET A 219 2.21 23.49 23.64
CA MET A 219 3.17 24.60 23.69
C MET A 219 2.91 25.62 22.57
N ASP A 220 2.59 25.20 21.34
CA ASP A 220 2.24 26.09 20.23
C ASP A 220 0.98 26.91 20.53
N LYS A 221 -0.03 26.29 21.17
CA LYS A 221 -1.23 27.00 21.62
C LYS A 221 -0.91 28.00 22.74
N GLU A 222 0.01 27.67 23.64
CA GLU A 222 0.46 28.58 24.70
C GLU A 222 1.32 29.74 24.16
N LEU A 223 2.14 29.51 23.12
CA LEU A 223 2.87 30.54 22.38
C LEU A 223 1.90 31.43 21.61
N SER A 224 1.03 30.85 20.78
CA SER A 224 0.01 31.60 20.02
C SER A 224 -0.89 32.44 20.94
N MET A 225 -1.29 31.94 22.11
CA MET A 225 -2.03 32.74 23.09
C MET A 225 -1.21 33.90 23.67
N ARG A 226 0.10 33.72 23.91
CA ARG A 226 1.00 34.80 24.35
C ARG A 226 1.18 35.85 23.26
N ASP A 227 1.41 35.44 22.02
CA ASP A 227 1.59 36.36 20.89
C ASP A 227 0.30 37.16 20.64
N ASN A 228 -0.86 36.53 20.72
CA ASN A 228 -2.17 37.20 20.68
C ASN A 228 -2.39 38.18 21.86
N GLN A 229 -1.79 37.95 23.04
CA GLN A 229 -1.81 38.89 24.16
C GLN A 229 -0.84 40.05 23.94
N ILE A 230 0.37 39.78 23.46
CA ILE A 230 1.39 40.80 23.13
C ILE A 230 0.88 41.73 22.03
N GLN A 231 0.23 41.19 20.99
CA GLN A 231 -0.39 41.97 19.92
C GLN A 231 -1.47 42.91 20.48
N LYS A 232 -2.42 42.40 21.26
CA LYS A 232 -3.49 43.23 21.88
C LYS A 232 -2.92 44.33 22.78
N LEU A 233 -1.94 44.01 23.62
CA LEU A 233 -1.28 45.02 24.47
C LEU A 233 -0.52 46.06 23.65
N SER A 234 0.02 45.68 22.49
CA SER A 234 0.70 46.60 21.56
C SER A 234 -0.29 47.49 20.82
N ASP A 235 -1.46 46.97 20.45
CA ASP A 235 -2.55 47.73 19.82
C ASP A 235 -3.21 48.70 20.81
N ASP A 236 -3.46 48.26 22.05
CA ASP A 236 -3.96 49.11 23.14
C ASP A 236 -2.94 50.21 23.50
N LEU A 237 -1.64 49.90 23.50
CA LEU A 237 -0.57 50.88 23.69
C LEU A 237 -0.50 51.88 22.54
N HIS A 238 -0.56 51.43 21.28
CA HIS A 238 -0.62 52.32 20.12
C HIS A 238 -1.85 53.24 20.17
N ARG A 239 -3.01 52.69 20.56
CA ARG A 239 -4.25 53.46 20.74
C ARG A 239 -4.11 54.50 21.84
N ALA A 240 -3.61 54.14 23.02
CA ALA A 240 -3.36 55.07 24.12
C ALA A 240 -2.35 56.16 23.74
N LEU A 241 -1.31 55.83 22.97
CA LEU A 241 -0.35 56.81 22.43
C LEU A 241 -0.99 57.75 21.41
N GLN A 242 -1.85 57.24 20.52
CA GLN A 242 -2.56 58.05 19.53
C GLN A 242 -3.60 58.97 20.19
N ASP A 243 -4.36 58.47 21.17
CA ASP A 243 -5.30 59.25 21.96
C ASP A 243 -4.55 60.33 22.78
N LEU A 244 -3.41 60.02 23.38
CA LEU A 244 -2.54 61.00 24.04
C LEU A 244 -1.98 62.04 23.07
N GLN A 245 -1.61 61.67 21.84
CA GLN A 245 -1.21 62.63 20.80
C GLN A 245 -2.39 63.54 20.41
N ASN A 246 -3.60 63.01 20.28
CA ASN A 246 -4.79 63.79 19.95
C ASN A 246 -5.15 64.76 21.08
N VAL A 247 -5.15 64.31 22.33
CA VAL A 247 -5.33 65.18 23.51
C VAL A 247 -4.26 66.28 23.57
N ARG A 248 -2.99 65.97 23.23
CA ARG A 248 -1.92 66.99 23.13
C ARG A 248 -2.16 67.98 21.98
N ARG A 249 -2.61 67.53 20.81
CA ARG A 249 -2.98 68.41 19.67
C ARG A 249 -4.13 69.34 20.06
N ASP A 250 -5.20 68.80 20.65
CA ASP A 250 -6.37 69.55 21.12
C ASP A 250 -5.98 70.56 22.20
N GLN A 251 -5.13 70.17 23.16
CA GLN A 251 -4.69 71.06 24.22
C GLN A 251 -3.81 72.20 23.68
N ASN A 252 -2.90 71.91 22.74
CA ASN A 252 -2.10 72.92 22.06
C ASN A 252 -2.98 73.88 21.22
N PHE A 253 -3.98 73.35 20.50
CA PHE A 253 -4.93 74.16 19.73
C PHE A 253 -5.80 75.05 20.64
N LYS A 254 -6.26 74.52 21.78
CA LYS A 254 -6.96 75.30 22.81
C LYS A 254 -6.08 76.39 23.39
N SER A 255 -4.83 76.08 23.76
CA SER A 255 -3.85 77.08 24.24
C SER A 255 -3.66 78.18 23.20
N LEU A 256 -3.28 77.84 21.97
CA LEU A 256 -3.08 78.80 20.89
C LEU A 256 -4.33 79.67 20.66
N THR A 257 -5.53 79.10 20.77
CA THR A 257 -6.80 79.84 20.66
C THR A 257 -7.03 80.78 21.85
N THR A 258 -6.72 80.37 23.08
CA THR A 258 -6.82 81.24 24.26
C THR A 258 -5.74 82.31 24.28
N ASP A 259 -4.53 81.99 23.85
CA ASP A 259 -3.39 82.90 23.75
C ASP A 259 -3.65 83.96 22.68
N THR A 260 -4.18 83.58 21.51
CA THR A 260 -4.63 84.51 20.46
C THR A 260 -5.71 85.46 21.01
N LYS A 261 -6.78 84.92 21.62
CA LYS A 261 -7.84 85.73 22.23
C LYS A 261 -7.36 86.63 23.37
N LEU A 262 -6.33 86.21 24.11
CA LEU A 262 -5.70 87.02 25.14
C LEU A 262 -4.89 88.16 24.50
N THR A 263 -4.18 87.94 23.39
CA THR A 263 -3.51 89.01 22.65
C THR A 263 -4.51 90.00 22.04
N GLU A 264 -5.62 89.51 21.44
CA GLU A 264 -6.72 90.35 20.95
C GLU A 264 -7.28 91.24 22.07
N LYS A 265 -7.65 90.64 23.22
CA LYS A 265 -8.25 91.38 24.34
C LYS A 265 -7.28 92.28 25.10
N THR A 266 -5.99 91.95 25.13
CA THR A 266 -4.99 92.87 25.70
C THR A 266 -4.69 94.04 24.75
N GLU A 267 -4.78 93.87 23.43
CA GLU A 267 -4.65 94.98 22.48
C GLU A 267 -5.90 95.88 22.47
N GLU A 268 -7.12 95.31 22.48
CA GLU A 268 -8.36 96.06 22.72
C GLU A 268 -8.28 96.88 24.01
N LEU A 269 -7.77 96.29 25.10
CA LEU A 269 -7.62 96.96 26.40
C LEU A 269 -6.55 98.07 26.34
N LYS A 270 -5.43 97.90 25.63
CA LYS A 270 -4.47 98.98 25.39
C LYS A 270 -5.10 100.14 24.63
N ILE A 271 -5.82 99.85 23.54
CA ILE A 271 -6.50 100.85 22.71
C ILE A 271 -7.54 101.62 23.54
N ALA A 272 -8.39 100.92 24.29
CA ALA A 272 -9.36 101.53 25.18
C ALA A 272 -8.68 102.36 26.30
N THR A 273 -7.57 101.87 26.86
CA THR A 273 -6.80 102.59 27.90
C THR A 273 -6.16 103.86 27.34
N ALA A 274 -5.62 103.82 26.12
CA ALA A 274 -5.07 104.99 25.43
C ALA A 274 -6.16 106.00 25.07
N GLN A 275 -7.34 105.55 24.63
CA GLN A 275 -8.52 106.40 24.42
C GLN A 275 -8.99 107.06 25.72
N ILE A 276 -9.04 106.31 26.83
CA ILE A 276 -9.39 106.86 28.16
C ILE A 276 -8.34 107.88 28.63
N ALA A 277 -7.04 107.62 28.42
CA ALA A 277 -5.98 108.57 28.75
C ALA A 277 -6.13 109.88 27.96
N HIS A 278 -6.31 109.80 26.63
CA HIS A 278 -6.55 110.96 25.76
C HIS A 278 -7.84 111.71 26.13
N LEU A 279 -8.94 111.01 26.45
CA LEU A 279 -10.18 111.64 26.91
C LEU A 279 -10.03 112.31 28.28
N ASN A 280 -9.19 111.77 29.17
CA ASN A 280 -8.87 112.40 30.45
C ASN A 280 -7.98 113.65 30.26
N GLU A 281 -7.00 113.60 29.36
CA GLU A 281 -6.17 114.75 28.97
C GLU A 281 -7.03 115.87 28.35
N GLN A 282 -7.93 115.53 27.43
CA GLN A 282 -8.90 116.48 26.87
C GLN A 282 -9.86 117.04 27.93
N ASN A 283 -10.33 116.24 28.88
CA ASN A 283 -11.15 116.74 30.00
C ASN A 283 -10.35 117.66 30.94
N GLN A 284 -9.07 117.39 31.17
CA GLN A 284 -8.18 118.27 31.94
C GLN A 284 -7.94 119.60 31.21
N GLU A 285 -7.69 119.58 29.90
CA GLU A 285 -7.64 120.80 29.09
C GLU A 285 -8.95 121.60 29.16
N LEU A 286 -10.11 120.93 29.04
CA LEU A 286 -11.42 121.58 29.08
C LEU A 286 -11.75 122.13 30.47
N SER A 287 -11.38 121.43 31.56
CA SER A 287 -11.48 121.94 32.93
C SER A 287 -10.61 123.17 33.13
N ALA A 288 -9.34 123.12 32.71
CA ALA A 288 -8.42 124.26 32.81
C ALA A 288 -8.91 125.48 32.00
N LYS A 289 -9.47 125.26 30.80
CA LYS A 289 -10.11 126.32 29.99
C LYS A 289 -11.39 126.86 30.66
N ALA A 290 -12.19 126.01 31.30
CA ALA A 290 -13.38 126.44 32.05
C ALA A 290 -13.01 127.23 33.32
N GLU A 291 -11.98 126.81 34.05
CA GLU A 291 -11.44 127.51 35.21
C GLU A 291 -10.82 128.86 34.83
N ASP A 292 -10.05 128.93 33.74
CA ASP A 292 -9.51 130.19 33.20
C ASP A 292 -10.63 131.16 32.76
N MET A 293 -11.70 130.67 32.10
CA MET A 293 -12.87 131.51 31.80
C MET A 293 -13.64 131.93 33.07
N ALA A 294 -13.79 131.05 34.06
CA ALA A 294 -14.44 131.38 35.33
C ALA A 294 -13.64 132.44 36.11
N ASN A 295 -12.31 132.34 36.11
CA ASN A 295 -11.42 133.34 36.70
C ASN A 295 -11.50 134.69 35.98
N LYS A 296 -11.61 134.69 34.64
CA LYS A 296 -11.82 135.92 33.84
C LYS A 296 -13.18 136.57 34.11
N LEU A 297 -14.26 135.78 34.23
CA LEU A 297 -15.57 136.26 34.65
C LEU A 297 -15.56 136.80 36.08
N LEU A 298 -14.83 136.16 36.99
CA LEU A 298 -14.65 136.65 38.37
C LEU A 298 -13.87 137.97 38.39
N GLN A 299 -12.80 138.11 37.61
CA GLN A 299 -12.06 139.37 37.46
C GLN A 299 -12.95 140.50 36.92
N GLN A 300 -13.72 140.25 35.85
CA GLN A 300 -14.69 141.22 35.33
C GLN A 300 -15.79 141.56 36.35
N SER A 301 -16.25 140.59 37.14
CA SER A 301 -17.20 140.81 38.24
C SER A 301 -16.59 141.67 39.36
N GLU A 302 -15.31 141.47 39.68
CA GLU A 302 -14.59 142.31 40.63
C GLU A 302 -14.33 143.73 40.11
N GLU A 303 -13.99 143.89 38.83
CA GLU A 303 -13.79 145.19 38.18
C GLU A 303 -15.09 145.98 38.11
N THR A 304 -16.18 145.36 37.70
CA THR A 304 -17.52 145.98 37.70
C THR A 304 -18.01 146.28 39.13
N ARG A 305 -17.69 145.43 40.13
CA ARG A 305 -17.92 145.77 41.56
C ARG A 305 -17.11 146.98 42.00
N LYS A 306 -15.80 147.03 41.69
CA LYS A 306 -14.92 148.18 42.00
C LYS A 306 -15.43 149.48 41.33
N MET A 307 -15.94 149.39 40.10
CA MET A 307 -16.58 150.50 39.39
C MET A 307 -17.89 150.95 40.05
N MET A 308 -18.77 150.01 40.45
CA MET A 308 -19.99 150.34 41.20
C MET A 308 -19.69 150.94 42.58
N ASP A 309 -18.66 150.46 43.28
CA ASP A 309 -18.20 151.05 44.55
C ASP A 309 -17.61 152.47 44.36
N HIS A 310 -17.00 152.75 43.20
CA HIS A 310 -16.60 154.12 42.83
C HIS A 310 -17.81 155.02 42.64
N TYR A 311 -18.74 154.64 41.74
CA TYR A 311 -19.96 155.40 41.49
C TYR A 311 -20.81 155.57 42.76
N ARG A 312 -20.83 154.58 43.67
CA ARG A 312 -21.51 154.70 44.97
C ARG A 312 -20.88 155.76 45.88
N LYS A 313 -19.55 155.82 45.96
CA LYS A 313 -18.83 156.85 46.73
C LYS A 313 -19.01 158.24 46.13
N GLU A 314 -18.96 158.31 44.81
CA GLU A 314 -19.19 159.54 44.05
C GLU A 314 -20.62 160.05 44.29
N LEU A 315 -21.63 159.17 44.21
CA LEU A 315 -23.02 159.50 44.55
C LEU A 315 -23.15 159.99 46.01
N GLN A 316 -22.51 159.32 46.98
CA GLN A 316 -22.51 159.77 48.38
C GLN A 316 -21.86 161.15 48.57
N SER A 317 -20.80 161.47 47.80
CA SER A 317 -20.18 162.80 47.85
C SER A 317 -21.10 163.88 47.27
N GLN A 318 -21.85 163.57 46.21
CA GLN A 318 -22.86 164.48 45.63
C GLN A 318 -24.06 164.66 46.55
N THR A 319 -24.57 163.59 47.19
CA THR A 319 -25.62 163.69 48.21
C THR A 319 -25.20 164.62 49.34
N LYS A 320 -23.96 164.47 49.83
CA LYS A 320 -23.43 165.29 50.94
C LYS A 320 -23.18 166.75 50.55
N LEU A 321 -22.93 167.03 49.27
CA LEU A 321 -22.90 168.39 48.74
C LEU A 321 -24.30 169.02 48.68
N CYS A 322 -25.32 168.24 48.30
CA CYS A 322 -26.73 168.68 48.34
C CYS A 322 -27.21 168.94 49.78
N GLU A 323 -26.83 168.09 50.74
CA GLU A 323 -27.13 168.28 52.18
C GLU A 323 -26.58 169.63 52.68
N LEU A 324 -25.32 169.96 52.36
CA LEU A 324 -24.72 171.25 52.71
C LEU A 324 -25.41 172.46 52.06
N TYR A 325 -25.79 172.38 50.78
CA TYR A 325 -26.57 173.45 50.13
C TYR A 325 -27.97 173.60 50.73
N GLN A 326 -28.58 172.52 51.23
CA GLN A 326 -29.87 172.56 51.89
C GLN A 326 -29.76 173.23 53.28
N GLU A 327 -28.72 172.92 54.05
CA GLU A 327 -28.41 173.57 55.35
C GLU A 327 -28.15 175.08 55.19
N ASP A 328 -27.32 175.47 54.21
CA ASP A 328 -27.04 176.88 53.88
C ASP A 328 -28.31 177.65 53.44
N CYS A 329 -29.23 176.99 52.72
CA CYS A 329 -30.54 177.57 52.38
C CYS A 329 -31.50 177.69 53.57
N GLU A 330 -31.35 176.89 54.63
CA GLU A 330 -32.18 176.99 55.83
C GLU A 330 -31.68 178.07 56.80
N ASP A 331 -30.37 178.32 56.88
CA ASP A 331 -29.84 179.46 57.67
C ASP A 331 -30.06 180.81 56.97
N ASN A 332 -29.98 180.88 55.64
CA ASN A 332 -30.39 182.06 54.86
C ASN A 332 -31.88 182.40 55.07
N LYS A 333 -32.76 181.39 55.24
CA LYS A 333 -34.18 181.63 55.61
C LYS A 333 -34.30 182.29 56.99
N LYS A 334 -33.61 181.77 58.01
CA LYS A 334 -33.68 182.32 59.39
C LYS A 334 -33.26 183.79 59.43
N GLN A 335 -32.15 184.16 58.78
CA GLN A 335 -31.74 185.57 58.67
C GLN A 335 -32.78 186.44 57.94
N THR A 336 -33.48 185.87 56.95
CA THR A 336 -34.56 186.57 56.23
C THR A 336 -35.80 186.79 57.11
N GLU A 337 -36.13 185.86 58.00
CA GLU A 337 -37.26 185.99 58.93
C GLU A 337 -36.98 187.01 60.05
N GLU A 338 -35.76 187.02 60.60
CA GLU A 338 -35.33 188.03 61.59
C GLU A 338 -35.35 189.45 60.99
N LEU A 339 -34.80 189.65 59.79
CA LEU A 339 -34.92 190.92 59.05
C LEU A 339 -36.39 191.24 58.68
N GLY A 340 -37.22 190.24 58.42
CA GLY A 340 -38.64 190.39 58.10
C GLY A 340 -39.44 191.04 59.24
N THR A 341 -39.16 190.67 60.50
CA THR A 341 -39.83 191.28 61.67
C THR A 341 -39.45 192.75 61.85
N ALA A 342 -38.17 193.11 61.76
CA ALA A 342 -37.70 194.50 61.81
C ALA A 342 -38.30 195.38 60.69
N VAL A 343 -38.48 194.81 59.49
CA VAL A 343 -39.14 195.49 58.37
C VAL A 343 -40.66 195.67 58.58
N SER A 344 -41.30 194.86 59.43
CA SER A 344 -42.73 195.00 59.75
C SER A 344 -43.04 196.26 60.56
N GLU A 345 -42.21 196.57 61.57
CA GLU A 345 -42.40 197.77 62.41
C GLU A 345 -42.13 199.06 61.64
N LEU A 346 -41.14 199.07 60.75
CA LEU A 346 -40.86 200.20 59.85
C LEU A 346 -41.94 200.41 58.77
N LYS A 347 -42.62 199.35 58.30
CA LYS A 347 -43.65 199.47 57.25
C LYS A 347 -44.96 200.11 57.71
N LYS A 348 -45.31 200.07 59.01
CA LYS A 348 -46.58 200.63 59.47
C LYS A 348 -46.57 202.16 59.53
N LEU A 349 -45.43 202.76 59.90
CA LEU A 349 -45.20 204.21 59.85
C LEU A 349 -45.11 204.79 58.42
N LEU A 350 -45.15 203.94 57.38
CA LEU A 350 -44.93 204.34 55.98
C LEU A 350 -46.22 204.47 55.16
N ASN A 351 -47.28 203.71 55.46
CA ASN A 351 -48.50 203.68 54.63
C ASN A 351 -49.73 204.39 55.20
N GLU A 352 -49.61 205.07 56.35
CA GLU A 352 -50.48 206.21 56.71
C GLU A 352 -50.36 207.37 55.69
N ALA A 353 -49.43 207.27 54.72
CA ALA A 353 -49.27 208.18 53.58
C ALA A 353 -49.94 207.72 52.25
N SER A 354 -50.37 206.46 52.11
CA SER A 354 -50.80 205.92 50.79
C SER A 354 -52.33 205.90 50.54
N ASP A 355 -53.16 206.21 51.54
CA ASP A 355 -54.61 206.40 51.36
C ASP A 355 -54.96 207.59 50.43
N ALA A 356 -53.96 208.39 50.04
CA ALA A 356 -54.09 209.47 49.08
C ALA A 356 -54.44 209.01 47.63
N TYR A 357 -54.08 207.77 47.23
CA TYR A 357 -54.13 207.36 45.81
C TYR A 357 -55.31 206.48 45.39
N GLY A 358 -56.23 206.13 46.29
CA GLY A 358 -57.41 205.29 46.01
C GLY A 358 -58.52 205.95 45.17
N LYS A 359 -58.20 206.79 44.17
CA LYS A 359 -59.18 207.65 43.47
C LYS A 359 -59.11 207.75 41.94
N LEU A 360 -58.19 207.07 41.24
CA LEU A 360 -58.03 207.28 39.79
C LEU A 360 -58.42 206.10 38.87
N GLU A 361 -58.01 204.86 39.15
CA GLU A 361 -58.04 203.79 38.13
C GLU A 361 -59.24 202.82 38.18
N THR A 362 -60.39 203.29 38.68
CA THR A 362 -61.66 202.54 38.69
C THR A 362 -62.32 202.43 37.28
N GLN A 363 -61.56 202.54 36.18
CA GLN A 363 -62.09 202.67 34.82
C GLN A 363 -61.78 201.50 33.86
N GLN A 364 -60.74 200.68 34.06
CA GLN A 364 -60.27 199.73 33.04
C GLN A 364 -60.75 198.27 33.21
N LYS A 365 -62.05 198.05 33.48
CA LYS A 365 -62.59 196.72 33.89
C LYS A 365 -63.60 196.08 32.93
N SER A 366 -63.47 196.27 31.60
CA SER A 366 -64.59 196.00 30.66
C SER A 366 -64.34 195.11 29.42
N LEU A 367 -63.11 194.68 29.09
CA LEU A 367 -62.82 194.24 27.71
C LEU A 367 -62.32 192.79 27.45
N VAL A 368 -61.62 192.12 28.38
CA VAL A 368 -60.86 190.89 28.05
C VAL A 368 -61.68 189.57 28.18
N LEU A 369 -62.90 189.63 28.72
CA LEU A 369 -63.76 188.48 29.00
C LEU A 369 -64.46 187.90 27.74
N LYS A 370 -63.68 187.58 26.70
CA LYS A 370 -64.21 187.29 25.35
C LYS A 370 -63.51 186.21 24.50
N HIS A 371 -62.38 185.66 24.93
CA HIS A 371 -61.58 184.69 24.14
C HIS A 371 -61.32 183.33 24.83
N GLU A 372 -62.17 182.99 25.79
CA GLU A 372 -62.33 181.65 26.36
C GLU A 372 -63.33 180.85 25.50
N LYS A 373 -62.89 179.82 24.73
CA LYS A 373 -63.66 178.57 24.39
C LYS A 373 -63.14 177.61 23.29
N GLU A 374 -62.20 177.97 22.40
CA GLU A 374 -62.08 177.22 21.11
C GLU A 374 -61.18 175.97 21.05
N LEU A 375 -60.32 175.67 22.03
CA LEU A 375 -59.20 174.71 21.83
C LEU A 375 -59.43 173.24 22.28
N GLU A 376 -60.57 172.92 22.88
CA GLU A 376 -60.72 171.73 23.75
C GLU A 376 -61.22 170.45 23.06
N ALA A 377 -61.14 170.36 21.72
CA ALA A 377 -62.13 169.58 20.94
C ALA A 377 -61.63 168.60 19.83
N LYS A 378 -60.40 168.03 19.88
CA LYS A 378 -59.91 167.17 18.78
C LYS A 378 -59.36 165.77 19.09
N ASP A 379 -58.35 165.62 19.94
CA ASP A 379 -57.44 164.45 19.82
C ASP A 379 -57.89 163.15 20.55
N GLN A 380 -59.19 163.03 20.88
CA GLN A 380 -59.78 161.78 21.41
C GLN A 380 -60.03 160.68 20.35
N THR A 381 -59.66 160.92 19.08
CA THR A 381 -60.22 160.18 17.92
C THR A 381 -59.34 159.05 17.33
N LEU A 382 -58.08 158.89 17.75
CA LEU A 382 -57.12 158.00 17.07
C LEU A 382 -56.97 156.58 17.64
N GLN A 383 -57.72 156.20 18.67
CA GLN A 383 -57.42 155.03 19.51
C GLN A 383 -58.40 153.83 19.35
N GLN A 384 -59.18 153.74 18.26
CA GLN A 384 -60.30 152.79 18.15
C GLN A 384 -60.40 151.97 16.84
N LEU A 385 -59.38 151.93 15.96
CA LEU A 385 -59.57 151.47 14.57
C LEU A 385 -58.52 150.49 13.99
N ARG A 386 -57.87 149.64 14.79
CA ARG A 386 -56.95 148.60 14.25
C ARG A 386 -57.05 147.17 14.80
N ASP A 387 -57.82 146.92 15.86
CA ASP A 387 -57.92 145.56 16.45
C ASP A 387 -59.06 144.70 15.86
N GLU A 388 -59.88 145.25 14.94
CA GLU A 388 -61.11 144.62 14.44
C GLU A 388 -61.07 144.20 12.95
N LEU A 389 -60.00 143.57 12.47
CA LEU A 389 -59.98 143.01 11.10
C LEU A 389 -59.41 141.59 11.01
N LYS A 390 -60.29 140.65 10.63
CA LYS A 390 -60.07 139.21 10.41
C LYS A 390 -59.77 138.37 11.65
N ASN A 391 -60.72 138.44 12.57
CA ASN A 391 -61.13 137.30 13.37
C ASN A 391 -61.72 136.16 12.48
N ALA A 392 -61.99 135.01 13.10
CA ALA A 392 -62.21 133.67 12.54
C ALA A 392 -63.25 133.44 11.42
N ASN A 393 -63.05 132.28 10.76
CA ASN A 393 -64.03 131.30 10.29
C ASN A 393 -64.73 131.39 8.91
N GLU A 394 -65.14 130.18 8.48
CA GLU A 394 -66.13 129.79 7.47
C GLU A 394 -65.93 130.20 5.98
N LEU A 395 -65.48 129.23 5.15
CA LEU A 395 -66.34 128.54 4.16
C LEU A 395 -65.59 127.49 3.29
N LEU A 396 -66.36 126.57 2.67
CA LEU A 396 -66.00 125.59 1.60
C LEU A 396 -64.97 124.48 1.96
N LYS A 397 -65.26 123.16 1.99
CA LYS A 397 -66.42 122.29 1.66
C LYS A 397 -66.57 121.80 0.17
N LEU A 398 -66.36 120.48 -0.02
CA LEU A 398 -66.80 119.56 -1.12
C LEU A 398 -66.17 119.61 -2.54
N ALA A 399 -65.64 118.46 -3.02
CA ALA A 399 -65.82 117.88 -4.38
C ALA A 399 -65.11 116.49 -4.53
N LYS A 400 -65.17 115.88 -5.74
CA LYS A 400 -65.80 114.58 -6.06
C LYS A 400 -65.27 113.99 -7.41
N GLU A 401 -65.61 112.73 -7.77
CA GLU A 401 -65.53 112.12 -9.16
C GLU A 401 -64.09 111.85 -9.76
N GLU A 402 -63.69 110.66 -10.29
CA GLU A 402 -64.00 109.85 -11.53
C GLU A 402 -62.96 110.04 -12.69
N SER A 403 -62.58 109.12 -13.62
CA SER A 403 -62.90 107.68 -13.94
C SER A 403 -61.85 107.04 -14.93
N LEU A 404 -62.18 105.91 -15.61
CA LEU A 404 -61.52 105.20 -16.77
C LEU A 404 -60.24 104.32 -16.48
N GLU A 405 -60.03 103.06 -16.94
CA GLU A 405 -60.03 102.32 -18.26
C GLU A 405 -58.62 102.27 -18.95
N HIS A 406 -58.16 101.25 -19.72
CA HIS A 406 -58.75 100.03 -20.35
C HIS A 406 -57.98 98.73 -19.90
N ALA A 407 -57.62 97.61 -20.58
CA ALA A 407 -57.57 97.01 -21.95
C ALA A 407 -57.41 95.44 -21.81
N VAL A 408 -57.88 94.48 -22.64
CA VAL A 408 -57.57 94.02 -24.03
C VAL A 408 -56.15 93.42 -24.21
N GLU A 409 -55.88 92.18 -24.69
CA GLU A 409 -56.62 90.98 -25.15
C GLU A 409 -55.67 89.73 -25.01
N LYS A 410 -55.88 88.45 -25.42
CA LYS A 410 -56.83 87.62 -26.22
C LYS A 410 -56.87 86.19 -25.57
N LEU A 411 -57.11 84.97 -26.10
CA LEU A 411 -57.43 84.30 -27.40
C LEU A 411 -58.14 82.92 -27.10
N ALA A 412 -58.49 82.09 -28.10
CA ALA A 412 -59.15 80.77 -28.01
C ALA A 412 -58.91 79.95 -29.33
N PRO A 413 -59.72 78.96 -29.85
CA PRO A 413 -60.90 78.22 -29.32
C PRO A 413 -61.05 76.70 -29.71
N SER A 414 -62.17 76.08 -29.27
CA SER A 414 -62.96 75.04 -30.01
C SER A 414 -62.41 73.60 -30.22
N ALA A 415 -63.22 72.54 -30.44
CA ALA A 415 -64.70 72.36 -30.44
C ALA A 415 -65.11 70.87 -30.30
N ALA A 416 -66.43 70.63 -30.11
CA ALA A 416 -67.20 69.38 -30.33
C ALA A 416 -66.84 68.14 -29.46
N ALA A 417 -67.68 67.73 -28.49
CA ALA A 417 -68.93 66.95 -28.64
C ALA A 417 -68.67 65.40 -28.74
N THR A 418 -69.53 64.49 -28.28
CA THR A 418 -71.01 64.54 -28.20
C THR A 418 -71.57 63.70 -27.03
N SER A 419 -72.81 63.98 -26.59
CA SER A 419 -73.54 63.22 -25.56
C SER A 419 -74.66 62.35 -26.14
N ARG A 420 -74.83 61.13 -25.58
CA ARG A 420 -75.97 60.16 -25.55
C ARG A 420 -75.39 58.76 -25.29
N LEU A 421 -75.86 57.88 -24.39
CA LEU A 421 -77.14 57.65 -23.70
C LEU A 421 -78.18 56.80 -24.46
N ILE A 422 -78.05 55.47 -24.28
CA ILE A 422 -79.09 54.41 -24.30
C ILE A 422 -79.85 54.14 -25.62
N LYS A 423 -79.69 52.91 -26.16
CA LYS A 423 -80.78 51.91 -26.33
C LYS A 423 -80.31 50.57 -26.95
N SER A 424 -80.36 49.50 -26.16
CA SER A 424 -80.51 48.10 -26.63
C SER A 424 -81.25 47.33 -25.53
N GLY A 425 -82.47 46.85 -25.83
CA GLY A 425 -83.37 46.30 -24.82
C GLY A 425 -83.16 44.81 -24.55
N MET A 426 -82.48 44.48 -23.45
CA MET A 426 -82.67 43.23 -22.72
C MET A 426 -83.38 43.54 -21.41
N THR A 427 -84.15 42.59 -20.87
CA THR A 427 -84.79 42.78 -19.57
C THR A 427 -83.78 42.65 -18.43
N LEU A 428 -84.06 43.30 -17.30
CA LEU A 428 -83.17 43.29 -16.12
C LEU A 428 -82.90 41.86 -15.62
N THR A 429 -83.89 40.97 -15.75
CA THR A 429 -83.79 39.55 -15.39
C THR A 429 -82.79 38.82 -16.29
N GLU A 430 -82.84 39.02 -17.62
CA GLU A 430 -81.91 38.38 -18.56
C GLU A 430 -80.46 38.84 -18.35
N LEU A 431 -80.26 40.14 -18.06
CA LEU A 431 -78.95 40.68 -17.69
C LEU A 431 -78.43 40.02 -16.40
N TYR A 432 -79.31 39.80 -15.42
CA TYR A 432 -78.96 39.12 -14.18
C TYR A 432 -78.67 37.62 -14.40
N THR A 433 -79.44 36.91 -15.22
CA THR A 433 -79.19 35.52 -15.59
C THR A 433 -77.88 35.36 -16.36
N MET A 434 -77.56 36.27 -17.29
CA MET A 434 -76.27 36.27 -17.99
C MET A 434 -75.10 36.59 -17.07
N TYR A 435 -75.25 37.56 -16.16
CA TYR A 435 -74.24 37.87 -15.14
C TYR A 435 -74.00 36.68 -14.19
N VAL A 436 -75.05 36.08 -13.65
CA VAL A 436 -74.96 34.89 -12.79
C VAL A 436 -74.29 33.74 -13.55
N LYS A 437 -74.74 33.44 -14.78
CA LYS A 437 -74.13 32.36 -15.57
C LYS A 437 -72.65 32.61 -15.85
N THR A 438 -72.27 33.82 -16.27
CA THR A 438 -70.84 34.13 -16.49
C THR A 438 -70.01 34.12 -15.20
N ALA A 439 -70.62 34.41 -14.04
CA ALA A 439 -69.99 34.25 -12.74
C ALA A 439 -69.86 32.78 -12.32
N GLU A 440 -70.83 31.92 -12.65
CA GLU A 440 -70.80 30.47 -12.46
C GLU A 440 -69.75 29.80 -13.37
N ASP A 441 -69.74 30.14 -14.67
CA ASP A 441 -68.74 29.69 -15.64
C ASP A 441 -67.31 30.10 -15.16
N LEU A 442 -67.14 31.35 -14.72
CA LEU A 442 -65.89 31.83 -14.10
C LEU A 442 -65.55 31.11 -12.78
N GLN A 443 -66.54 30.64 -12.03
CA GLN A 443 -66.32 29.85 -10.81
C GLN A 443 -65.91 28.41 -11.13
N VAL A 444 -66.41 27.82 -12.23
CA VAL A 444 -65.98 26.52 -12.74
C VAL A 444 -64.55 26.60 -13.25
N GLU A 445 -64.24 27.57 -14.12
CA GLU A 445 -62.86 27.85 -14.58
C GLU A 445 -61.89 28.06 -13.42
N LYS A 446 -62.26 28.86 -12.40
CA LYS A 446 -61.41 29.02 -11.21
C LYS A 446 -61.21 27.72 -10.42
N LYS A 447 -62.19 26.81 -10.39
CA LYS A 447 -62.04 25.49 -9.74
C LYS A 447 -61.14 24.56 -10.57
N GLU A 448 -61.28 24.54 -11.90
CA GLU A 448 -60.44 23.73 -12.79
C GLU A 448 -58.99 24.24 -12.81
N ASN A 449 -58.79 25.56 -12.89
CA ASN A 449 -57.48 26.20 -12.78
C ASN A 449 -56.82 25.91 -11.42
N SER A 450 -57.57 25.99 -10.32
CA SER A 450 -57.07 25.59 -8.98
C SER A 450 -56.69 24.11 -8.90
N LYS A 451 -57.44 23.23 -9.57
CA LYS A 451 -57.16 21.78 -9.63
C LYS A 451 -55.92 21.47 -10.47
N LEU A 452 -55.75 22.13 -11.62
CA LEU A 452 -54.55 22.03 -12.46
C LEU A 452 -53.33 22.60 -11.73
N GLN A 453 -53.47 23.73 -11.03
CA GLN A 453 -52.40 24.33 -10.23
C GLN A 453 -52.00 23.42 -9.06
N LEU A 454 -52.93 22.67 -8.46
CA LEU A 454 -52.62 21.64 -7.47
C LEU A 454 -51.86 20.46 -8.10
N GLN A 455 -52.31 19.95 -9.27
CA GLN A 455 -51.60 18.88 -9.98
C GLN A 455 -50.18 19.27 -10.38
N ILE A 456 -49.98 20.50 -10.87
CA ILE A 456 -48.63 21.03 -11.17
C ILE A 456 -47.79 21.14 -9.91
N LYS A 457 -48.34 21.62 -8.78
CA LYS A 457 -47.63 21.66 -7.49
C LYS A 457 -47.20 20.27 -7.02
N ASN A 458 -48.06 19.27 -7.15
CA ASN A 458 -47.72 17.89 -6.78
C ASN A 458 -46.57 17.35 -7.66
N ILE A 459 -46.61 17.58 -8.99
CA ILE A 459 -45.54 17.16 -9.91
C ILE A 459 -44.23 17.89 -9.61
N VAL A 460 -44.28 19.19 -9.28
CA VAL A 460 -43.10 19.95 -8.85
C VAL A 460 -42.55 19.39 -7.53
N GLN A 461 -43.41 19.09 -6.55
CA GLN A 461 -42.99 18.49 -5.29
C GLN A 461 -42.36 17.08 -5.49
N GLU A 462 -42.95 16.22 -6.32
CA GLU A 462 -42.39 14.89 -6.65
C GLU A 462 -41.02 14.99 -7.37
N LEU A 463 -40.77 16.07 -8.11
CA LEU A 463 -39.48 16.36 -8.72
C LEU A 463 -38.48 16.95 -7.70
N GLU A 464 -38.92 17.86 -6.84
CA GLU A 464 -38.12 18.46 -5.74
C GLU A 464 -37.71 17.40 -4.71
N GLU A 465 -38.56 16.40 -4.44
CA GLU A 465 -38.24 15.25 -3.57
C GLU A 465 -37.24 14.27 -4.22
N ARG A 466 -37.22 14.17 -5.56
CA ARG A 466 -36.29 13.28 -6.30
C ARG A 466 -34.95 13.92 -6.66
N ALA A 467 -34.91 15.24 -6.84
CA ALA A 467 -33.69 15.99 -7.12
C ALA A 467 -32.53 15.73 -6.12
N PRO A 468 -32.72 15.76 -4.78
CA PRO A 468 -31.65 15.48 -3.83
C PRO A 468 -31.18 14.03 -3.88
N GLU A 469 -32.06 13.07 -4.15
CA GLU A 469 -31.70 11.65 -4.25
C GLU A 469 -30.89 11.35 -5.51
N LEU A 470 -31.22 11.97 -6.64
CA LEU A 470 -30.39 11.90 -7.85
C LEU A 470 -29.02 12.57 -7.64
N THR A 471 -28.99 13.71 -6.95
CA THR A 471 -27.74 14.41 -6.60
C THR A 471 -26.88 13.57 -5.65
N ARG A 472 -27.51 12.88 -4.68
CA ARG A 472 -26.85 11.93 -3.78
C ARG A 472 -26.22 10.78 -4.55
N GLN A 473 -26.96 10.16 -5.47
CA GLN A 473 -26.45 9.08 -6.31
C GLN A 473 -25.31 9.52 -7.24
N GLN A 474 -25.37 10.74 -7.79
CA GLN A 474 -24.27 11.32 -8.59
C GLN A 474 -23.01 11.55 -7.74
N ASN A 475 -23.15 12.08 -6.52
CA ASN A 475 -22.02 12.27 -5.60
C ASN A 475 -21.44 10.92 -5.12
N GLU A 476 -22.29 9.94 -4.81
CA GLU A 476 -21.85 8.59 -4.41
C GLU A 476 -21.12 7.87 -5.55
N TYR A 477 -21.60 8.02 -6.80
CA TYR A 477 -20.92 7.49 -7.98
C TYR A 477 -19.57 8.19 -8.24
N GLN A 478 -19.51 9.52 -8.14
CA GLN A 478 -18.26 10.27 -8.31
C GLN A 478 -17.23 9.88 -7.24
N ASN A 479 -17.62 9.86 -5.97
CA ASN A 479 -16.75 9.42 -4.87
C ASN A 479 -16.22 7.99 -5.09
N LEU A 480 -17.04 7.08 -5.60
CA LEU A 480 -16.65 5.70 -5.92
C LEU A 480 -15.70 5.63 -7.13
N LYS A 481 -15.91 6.48 -8.14
CA LYS A 481 -15.01 6.62 -9.30
C LYS A 481 -13.64 7.16 -8.87
N ASP A 482 -13.62 8.22 -8.06
CA ASP A 482 -12.40 8.84 -7.55
C ASP A 482 -11.60 7.85 -6.68
N ALA A 483 -12.27 7.09 -5.81
CA ALA A 483 -11.64 6.03 -5.02
C ALA A 483 -11.10 4.86 -5.86
N ASN A 484 -11.77 4.52 -6.97
CA ASN A 484 -11.31 3.49 -7.90
C ASN A 484 -10.11 3.96 -8.75
N GLU A 485 -10.08 5.24 -9.13
CA GLU A 485 -8.92 5.87 -9.75
C GLU A 485 -7.73 5.92 -8.78
N GLU A 486 -7.95 6.26 -7.51
CA GLU A 486 -6.91 6.22 -6.47
C GLU A 486 -6.38 4.80 -6.27
N MET A 487 -7.23 3.79 -6.11
CA MET A 487 -6.79 2.38 -6.03
C MET A 487 -6.02 1.94 -7.28
N SER A 488 -6.42 2.40 -8.47
CA SER A 488 -5.73 2.09 -9.73
C SER A 488 -4.33 2.72 -9.78
N LEU A 489 -4.18 3.96 -9.29
CA LEU A 489 -2.88 4.62 -9.16
C LEU A 489 -1.99 3.92 -8.12
N GLN A 490 -2.55 3.54 -6.97
CA GLN A 490 -1.82 2.77 -5.94
C GLN A 490 -1.37 1.40 -6.49
N LEU A 491 -2.22 0.69 -7.23
CA LEU A 491 -1.89 -0.58 -7.87
C LEU A 491 -0.78 -0.43 -8.92
N ASN A 492 -0.87 0.57 -9.80
CA ASN A 492 0.16 0.83 -10.81
C ASN A 492 1.52 1.15 -10.17
N LYS A 493 1.53 1.97 -9.09
CA LYS A 493 2.74 2.27 -8.33
C LYS A 493 3.35 1.03 -7.67
N LEU A 494 2.53 0.14 -7.12
CA LEU A 494 2.99 -1.14 -6.57
C LEU A 494 3.52 -2.11 -7.64
N ILE A 495 3.00 -2.05 -8.88
CA ILE A 495 3.52 -2.82 -10.01
C ILE A 495 4.89 -2.29 -10.46
N GLU A 496 5.05 -0.97 -10.54
CA GLU A 496 6.31 -0.30 -10.86
C GLU A 496 7.39 -0.61 -9.80
N GLU A 497 7.08 -0.43 -8.51
CA GLU A 497 7.96 -0.81 -7.40
C GLU A 497 8.33 -2.31 -7.42
N ASN A 498 7.41 -3.20 -7.83
CA ASN A 498 7.72 -4.62 -7.97
C ASN A 498 8.63 -4.92 -9.16
N ALA A 499 8.54 -4.14 -10.24
CA ALA A 499 9.42 -4.26 -11.40
C ALA A 499 10.85 -3.78 -11.07
N ASP A 500 10.98 -2.65 -10.38
CA ASP A 500 12.27 -2.12 -9.92
C ASP A 500 12.97 -3.07 -8.94
N VAL A 501 12.26 -3.58 -7.93
CA VAL A 501 12.82 -4.55 -6.96
C VAL A 501 13.23 -5.85 -7.66
N ARG A 502 12.53 -6.29 -8.72
CA ARG A 502 12.96 -7.43 -9.55
C ARG A 502 14.22 -7.12 -10.36
N SER A 503 14.31 -5.92 -10.92
CA SER A 503 15.47 -5.44 -11.69
C SER A 503 16.72 -5.39 -10.80
N GLU A 504 16.63 -4.79 -9.61
CA GLU A 504 17.71 -4.77 -8.63
C GLU A 504 18.08 -6.19 -8.17
N LEU A 505 17.10 -7.05 -7.89
CA LEU A 505 17.35 -8.44 -7.49
C LEU A 505 18.12 -9.23 -8.56
N VAL A 506 17.82 -9.04 -9.85
CA VAL A 506 18.59 -9.65 -10.95
C VAL A 506 20.00 -9.07 -11.01
N ALA A 507 20.15 -7.74 -10.97
CA ALA A 507 21.46 -7.09 -10.99
C ALA A 507 22.36 -7.52 -9.80
N MET A 508 21.77 -7.71 -8.62
CA MET A 508 22.47 -8.23 -7.44
C MET A 508 22.80 -9.72 -7.56
N GLN A 509 21.93 -10.54 -8.16
CA GLN A 509 22.24 -11.95 -8.45
C GLN A 509 23.42 -12.09 -9.43
N ASP A 510 23.46 -11.30 -10.49
CA ASP A 510 24.57 -11.34 -11.45
C ASP A 510 25.86 -10.76 -10.86
N LYS A 511 25.77 -9.73 -10.00
CA LYS A 511 26.91 -9.26 -9.20
C LYS A 511 27.43 -10.34 -8.23
N VAL A 512 26.55 -11.12 -7.60
CA VAL A 512 26.94 -12.25 -6.74
C VAL A 512 27.59 -13.37 -7.56
N ARG A 513 27.05 -13.70 -8.74
CA ARG A 513 27.65 -14.68 -9.68
C ARG A 513 29.03 -14.24 -10.15
N TYR A 514 29.20 -12.96 -10.49
CA TYR A 514 30.50 -12.38 -10.85
C TYR A 514 31.50 -12.52 -9.69
N LEU A 515 31.12 -12.11 -8.48
CA LEU A 515 31.99 -12.17 -7.30
C LEU A 515 32.33 -13.61 -6.88
N ASP A 516 31.41 -14.57 -7.00
CA ASP A 516 31.68 -15.99 -6.74
C ASP A 516 32.63 -16.60 -7.79
N ASN A 517 32.48 -16.23 -9.06
CA ASN A 517 33.41 -16.67 -10.12
C ASN A 517 34.81 -16.07 -9.95
N GLU A 518 34.92 -14.78 -9.62
CA GLU A 518 36.18 -14.16 -9.20
C GLU A 518 36.78 -14.86 -7.97
N ASN A 519 35.96 -15.16 -6.95
CA ASN A 519 36.42 -15.84 -5.74
C ASN A 519 36.97 -17.25 -6.03
N LYS A 520 36.40 -17.97 -7.02
CA LYS A 520 36.95 -19.24 -7.52
C LYS A 520 38.30 -19.05 -8.20
N LYS A 521 38.47 -18.02 -9.06
CA LYS A 521 39.76 -17.71 -9.68
C LYS A 521 40.84 -17.45 -8.63
N TYR A 522 40.61 -16.54 -7.67
CA TYR A 522 41.59 -16.24 -6.61
C TYR A 522 41.86 -17.45 -5.70
N LYS A 523 40.90 -18.37 -5.50
CA LYS A 523 41.13 -19.64 -4.79
C LYS A 523 42.04 -20.59 -5.55
N LEU A 524 41.87 -20.71 -6.87
CA LEU A 524 42.74 -21.52 -7.74
C LEU A 524 44.14 -20.91 -7.80
N GLU A 525 44.26 -19.62 -8.13
CA GLU A 525 45.52 -18.88 -8.17
C GLU A 525 46.30 -19.01 -6.85
N ARG A 526 45.63 -18.83 -5.69
CA ARG A 526 46.27 -19.01 -4.39
C ARG A 526 46.71 -20.46 -4.15
N GLY A 527 45.98 -21.45 -4.66
CA GLY A 527 46.35 -22.87 -4.62
C GLY A 527 47.60 -23.15 -5.46
N ASP A 528 47.62 -22.63 -6.69
CA ASP A 528 48.74 -22.71 -7.63
C ASP A 528 50.01 -22.03 -7.08
N LEU A 529 49.89 -20.82 -6.55
CA LEU A 529 50.99 -20.10 -5.89
C LEU A 529 51.48 -20.83 -4.62
N SER A 530 50.56 -21.38 -3.82
CA SER A 530 50.95 -22.20 -2.65
C SER A 530 51.72 -23.46 -3.08
N ARG A 531 51.31 -24.08 -4.20
CA ARG A 531 52.01 -25.24 -4.77
C ARG A 531 53.40 -24.87 -5.29
N GLN A 532 53.55 -23.74 -5.98
CA GLN A 532 54.85 -23.20 -6.40
C GLN A 532 55.79 -23.00 -5.21
N ILE A 533 55.31 -22.31 -4.16
CA ILE A 533 56.09 -22.05 -2.95
C ILE A 533 56.52 -23.36 -2.28
N CYS A 534 55.60 -24.32 -2.08
CA CYS A 534 55.93 -25.62 -1.50
C CYS A 534 56.90 -26.46 -2.36
N HIS A 535 56.86 -26.32 -3.68
CA HIS A 535 57.80 -26.99 -4.58
C HIS A 535 59.19 -26.34 -4.51
N LEU A 536 59.28 -25.02 -4.67
CA LEU A 536 60.53 -24.27 -4.59
C LEU A 536 61.22 -24.43 -3.21
N LEU A 537 60.46 -24.47 -2.12
CA LEU A 537 61.00 -24.77 -0.79
C LEU A 537 61.59 -26.19 -0.72
N ARG A 538 60.92 -27.20 -1.28
CA ARG A 538 61.43 -28.57 -1.36
C ARG A 538 62.73 -28.66 -2.16
N GLU A 539 62.80 -27.99 -3.31
CA GLU A 539 64.01 -27.93 -4.14
C GLU A 539 65.16 -27.25 -3.38
N ILE A 540 64.89 -26.14 -2.67
CA ILE A 540 65.87 -25.44 -1.83
C ILE A 540 66.35 -26.31 -0.66
N GLU A 541 65.48 -27.12 -0.05
CA GLU A 541 65.86 -28.04 1.03
C GLU A 541 66.69 -29.23 0.54
N GLN A 542 66.37 -29.79 -0.63
CA GLN A 542 67.17 -30.83 -1.29
C GLN A 542 68.56 -30.28 -1.68
N MET A 543 68.62 -29.08 -2.27
CA MET A 543 69.88 -28.38 -2.60
C MET A 543 70.72 -27.99 -1.37
N ARG A 544 70.12 -27.99 -0.17
CA ARG A 544 70.82 -27.79 1.12
C ARG A 544 71.28 -29.10 1.79
N GLY A 545 71.08 -30.25 1.15
CA GLY A 545 71.46 -31.57 1.68
C GLY A 545 70.45 -32.18 2.66
N GLY A 546 69.21 -31.70 2.68
CA GLY A 546 68.09 -32.39 3.31
C GLY A 546 67.72 -33.67 2.57
N TYR A 547 67.02 -34.59 3.25
CA TYR A 547 66.62 -35.90 2.73
C TYR A 547 66.00 -35.82 1.32
N ALA A 548 66.48 -36.66 0.40
CA ALA A 548 65.89 -36.82 -0.93
C ALA A 548 64.52 -37.51 -0.84
N SER A 549 63.48 -36.73 -0.57
CA SER A 549 62.08 -37.15 -0.73
C SER A 549 61.80 -37.38 -2.22
N GLU A 550 61.31 -38.56 -2.56
CA GLU A 550 61.04 -38.98 -3.93
C GLU A 550 60.17 -37.94 -4.67
N ALA A 551 60.55 -37.64 -5.91
CA ALA A 551 59.75 -36.77 -6.76
C ALA A 551 58.41 -37.47 -7.06
N ASP A 552 57.30 -36.79 -6.76
CA ASP A 552 55.94 -37.28 -7.00
C ASP A 552 55.60 -37.27 -8.49
N GLN A 553 56.22 -38.20 -9.23
CA GLN A 553 56.05 -38.41 -10.67
C GLN A 553 54.86 -39.34 -10.96
N SER A 554 53.77 -39.21 -10.20
CA SER A 554 52.51 -39.95 -10.38
C SER A 554 51.70 -39.48 -11.60
N ILE A 555 52.36 -39.36 -12.76
CA ILE A 555 51.80 -38.88 -14.02
C ILE A 555 51.00 -39.99 -14.70
N SER A 556 49.73 -40.15 -14.31
CA SER A 556 48.76 -40.96 -15.07
C SER A 556 48.33 -40.24 -16.36
N SER A 557 47.94 -41.01 -17.38
CA SER A 557 47.36 -40.48 -18.62
C SER A 557 45.97 -39.85 -18.45
N ASP A 558 45.27 -40.16 -17.35
CA ASP A 558 43.89 -39.69 -17.07
C ASP A 558 43.83 -38.32 -16.35
N MET A 559 44.96 -37.59 -16.26
CA MET A 559 45.02 -36.30 -15.57
C MET A 559 44.23 -35.22 -16.31
N SER A 560 43.30 -34.56 -15.62
CA SER A 560 42.49 -33.48 -16.18
C SER A 560 43.34 -32.30 -16.66
N ALA A 561 42.92 -31.58 -17.70
CA ALA A 561 43.69 -30.46 -18.27
C ALA A 561 44.07 -29.39 -17.22
N ASN A 562 43.14 -29.03 -16.33
CA ASN A 562 43.41 -28.12 -15.21
C ASN A 562 44.46 -28.68 -14.25
N GLU A 563 44.42 -30.00 -14.00
CA GLU A 563 45.35 -30.68 -13.10
C GLU A 563 46.75 -30.79 -13.73
N VAL A 564 46.86 -31.00 -15.05
CA VAL A 564 48.14 -30.94 -15.80
C VAL A 564 48.75 -29.53 -15.73
N ILE A 565 47.93 -28.48 -15.88
CA ILE A 565 48.36 -27.09 -15.73
C ILE A 565 48.94 -26.86 -14.32
N THR A 566 48.12 -27.08 -13.27
CA THR A 566 48.53 -26.92 -11.86
C THR A 566 49.71 -27.81 -11.46
N LYS A 567 49.84 -29.03 -12.00
CA LYS A 567 50.90 -29.98 -11.62
C LYS A 567 52.24 -29.75 -12.32
N LYS A 568 52.27 -29.26 -13.57
CA LYS A 568 53.52 -29.24 -14.37
C LYS A 568 53.77 -28.00 -15.24
N LEU A 569 52.77 -27.16 -15.52
CA LEU A 569 53.01 -25.87 -16.22
C LEU A 569 53.11 -24.69 -15.25
N VAL A 570 52.53 -24.83 -14.05
CA VAL A 570 52.53 -23.82 -12.98
C VAL A 570 53.76 -23.94 -12.08
N THR A 571 54.30 -25.13 -11.89
CA THR A 571 55.49 -25.42 -11.08
C THR A 571 56.78 -25.37 -11.90
N PHE A 572 57.89 -25.00 -11.25
CA PHE A 572 59.23 -24.93 -11.84
C PHE A 572 60.31 -25.09 -10.74
N SER A 573 61.46 -25.67 -11.07
CA SER A 573 62.65 -25.69 -10.18
C SER A 573 63.59 -24.51 -10.43
N ASP A 574 63.65 -23.95 -11.65
CA ASP A 574 64.51 -22.81 -11.99
C ASP A 574 63.90 -21.82 -13.01
N ILE A 575 64.65 -20.77 -13.33
CA ILE A 575 64.24 -19.68 -14.24
C ILE A 575 64.12 -20.16 -15.71
N GLN A 576 64.88 -21.16 -16.13
CA GLN A 576 64.83 -21.71 -17.49
C GLN A 576 63.58 -22.59 -17.66
N GLU A 577 63.27 -23.46 -16.69
CA GLU A 577 62.02 -24.21 -16.70
C GLU A 577 60.80 -23.27 -16.63
N LEU A 578 60.85 -22.22 -15.81
CA LEU A 578 59.81 -21.19 -15.78
C LEU A 578 59.65 -20.49 -17.14
N GLN A 579 60.76 -20.17 -17.83
CA GLN A 579 60.69 -19.56 -19.16
C GLN A 579 60.06 -20.52 -20.18
N GLU A 580 60.47 -21.79 -20.20
CA GLU A 580 59.87 -22.80 -21.08
C GLU A 580 58.37 -23.01 -20.80
N ASN A 581 57.99 -23.10 -19.52
CA ASN A 581 56.60 -23.32 -19.13
C ASN A 581 55.71 -22.11 -19.48
N ASN A 582 56.23 -20.89 -19.35
CA ASN A 582 55.56 -19.69 -19.88
C ASN A 582 55.40 -19.73 -21.41
N VAL A 583 56.41 -20.19 -22.17
CA VAL A 583 56.28 -20.35 -23.64
C VAL A 583 55.22 -21.40 -23.99
N LYS A 584 55.20 -22.55 -23.30
CA LYS A 584 54.19 -23.60 -23.47
C LYS A 584 52.78 -23.08 -23.16
N LEU A 585 52.60 -22.36 -22.05
CA LEU A 585 51.33 -21.72 -21.69
C LEU A 585 50.89 -20.66 -22.71
N LEU A 586 51.79 -19.80 -23.20
CA LEU A 586 51.45 -18.77 -24.18
C LEU A 586 51.02 -19.33 -25.54
N LEU A 587 51.53 -20.50 -25.94
CA LEU A 587 51.03 -21.21 -27.12
C LEU A 587 49.63 -21.77 -26.87
N VAL A 588 49.43 -22.49 -25.76
CA VAL A 588 48.14 -23.05 -25.35
C VAL A 588 47.05 -21.97 -25.22
N VAL A 589 47.38 -20.80 -24.66
CA VAL A 589 46.46 -19.66 -24.57
C VAL A 589 46.09 -19.13 -25.95
N ARG A 590 47.04 -18.98 -26.88
CA ARG A 590 46.73 -18.52 -28.26
C ARG A 590 45.84 -19.51 -29.00
N ASP A 591 46.12 -20.81 -28.91
CA ASP A 591 45.32 -21.86 -29.53
C ASP A 591 43.90 -21.92 -28.95
N PHE A 592 43.74 -21.69 -27.63
CA PHE A 592 42.42 -21.58 -27.02
C PHE A 592 41.70 -20.28 -27.38
N SER A 593 42.39 -19.14 -27.47
CA SER A 593 41.78 -17.87 -27.92
C SER A 593 41.23 -17.98 -29.34
N ALA A 594 42.00 -18.56 -30.28
CA ALA A 594 41.55 -18.74 -31.66
C ALA A 594 40.33 -19.69 -31.75
N LYS A 595 40.32 -20.78 -30.97
CA LYS A 595 39.15 -21.70 -30.89
C LYS A 595 37.95 -21.06 -30.22
N LEU A 596 38.15 -20.18 -29.25
CA LEU A 596 37.06 -19.46 -28.58
C LEU A 596 36.44 -18.43 -29.53
N GLU A 597 37.24 -17.71 -30.32
CA GLU A 597 36.78 -16.81 -31.38
C GLU A 597 35.99 -17.58 -32.47
N GLU A 598 36.48 -18.73 -32.92
CA GLU A 598 35.75 -19.61 -33.87
C GLU A 598 34.40 -20.10 -33.29
N LEU A 599 34.39 -20.53 -32.03
CA LEU A 599 33.16 -20.95 -31.33
C LEU A 599 32.19 -19.79 -31.10
N GLU A 600 32.67 -18.59 -30.78
CA GLU A 600 31.84 -17.39 -30.61
C GLU A 600 31.20 -16.97 -31.95
N ILE A 601 31.96 -17.00 -33.05
CA ILE A 601 31.42 -16.77 -34.40
C ILE A 601 30.34 -17.80 -34.74
N ALA A 602 30.58 -19.09 -34.47
CA ALA A 602 29.60 -20.16 -34.70
C ALA A 602 28.34 -20.01 -33.83
N GLN A 603 28.50 -19.65 -32.56
CA GLN A 603 27.38 -19.42 -31.62
C GLN A 603 26.57 -18.17 -31.98
N ASN A 604 27.22 -17.11 -32.45
CA ASN A 604 26.56 -15.90 -32.93
C ASN A 604 25.77 -16.18 -34.22
N ALA A 605 26.34 -16.90 -35.18
CA ALA A 605 25.62 -17.34 -36.38
C ALA A 605 24.42 -18.25 -36.05
N MET A 606 24.60 -19.22 -35.15
CA MET A 606 23.51 -20.12 -34.71
C MET A 606 22.40 -19.36 -33.99
N SER A 607 22.74 -18.48 -33.04
CA SER A 607 21.74 -17.71 -32.30
C SER A 607 20.98 -16.75 -33.21
N GLN A 608 21.66 -16.04 -34.12
CA GLN A 608 21.02 -15.23 -35.17
C GLN A 608 20.00 -16.07 -35.97
N ALA A 609 20.38 -17.24 -36.48
CA ALA A 609 19.46 -18.12 -37.21
C ALA A 609 18.23 -18.53 -36.37
N THR A 610 18.38 -18.78 -35.07
CA THR A 610 17.23 -19.07 -34.19
C THR A 610 16.34 -17.84 -33.94
N PHE A 611 16.89 -16.63 -33.90
CA PHE A 611 16.10 -15.40 -33.79
C PHE A 611 15.34 -15.10 -35.09
N GLU A 612 15.98 -15.26 -36.25
CA GLU A 612 15.33 -15.13 -37.55
C GLU A 612 14.18 -16.13 -37.73
N ALA A 613 14.38 -17.39 -37.33
CA ALA A 613 13.32 -18.40 -37.33
C ALA A 613 12.15 -18.06 -36.39
N LYS A 614 12.42 -17.54 -35.18
CA LYS A 614 11.38 -17.05 -34.25
C LYS A 614 10.63 -15.85 -34.84
N ILE A 615 11.33 -14.89 -35.44
CA ILE A 615 10.73 -13.72 -36.09
C ILE A 615 9.84 -14.16 -37.26
N ALA A 616 10.25 -15.14 -38.06
CA ALA A 616 9.42 -15.72 -39.12
C ALA A 616 8.15 -16.39 -38.55
N SER A 617 8.28 -17.15 -37.47
CA SER A 617 7.13 -17.78 -36.78
C SER A 617 6.15 -16.75 -36.22
N TYR A 618 6.63 -15.71 -35.55
CA TYR A 618 5.77 -14.64 -35.01
C TYR A 618 5.12 -13.81 -36.10
N LYS A 619 5.81 -13.53 -37.22
CA LYS A 619 5.21 -12.89 -38.40
C LYS A 619 4.06 -13.72 -38.98
N LYS A 620 4.23 -15.05 -39.08
CA LYS A 620 3.17 -15.96 -39.54
C LYS A 620 1.97 -15.96 -38.59
N GLN A 621 2.20 -16.05 -37.27
CA GLN A 621 1.13 -16.00 -36.27
C GLN A 621 0.39 -14.64 -36.28
N LEU A 622 1.11 -13.52 -36.42
CA LEU A 622 0.50 -12.19 -36.56
C LEU A 622 -0.37 -12.10 -37.82
N GLN A 623 0.09 -12.66 -38.95
CA GLN A 623 -0.71 -12.72 -40.18
C GLN A 623 -1.97 -13.58 -39.99
N GLU A 624 -1.85 -14.77 -39.41
CA GLU A 624 -2.99 -15.66 -39.11
C GLU A 624 -4.01 -14.99 -38.17
N MET A 625 -3.55 -14.22 -37.18
CA MET A 625 -4.43 -13.42 -36.31
C MET A 625 -5.05 -12.22 -37.03
N GLN A 626 -4.35 -11.56 -37.96
CA GLN A 626 -4.90 -10.49 -38.78
C GLN A 626 -6.00 -11.01 -39.72
N GLU A 627 -5.74 -12.10 -40.44
CA GLU A 627 -6.72 -12.79 -41.29
C GLU A 627 -7.94 -13.26 -40.47
N THR A 628 -7.72 -13.79 -39.26
CA THR A 628 -8.81 -14.17 -38.34
C THR A 628 -9.64 -12.97 -37.89
N ARG A 629 -9.00 -11.84 -37.54
CA ARG A 629 -9.68 -10.60 -37.13
C ARG A 629 -10.46 -9.98 -38.29
N GLU A 630 -9.92 -10.02 -39.50
CA GLU A 630 -10.63 -9.57 -40.71
C GLU A 630 -11.84 -10.44 -41.01
N TYR A 631 -11.72 -11.77 -40.89
CA TYR A 631 -12.87 -12.69 -41.01
C TYR A 631 -13.95 -12.40 -39.95
N GLN A 632 -13.56 -12.22 -38.68
CA GLN A 632 -14.49 -11.83 -37.61
C GLN A 632 -15.16 -10.48 -37.87
N THR A 633 -14.42 -9.51 -38.40
CA THR A 633 -14.94 -8.18 -38.78
C THR A 633 -15.97 -8.29 -39.91
N GLN A 634 -15.70 -9.12 -40.93
CA GLN A 634 -16.64 -9.39 -42.02
C GLN A 634 -17.90 -10.12 -41.51
N MET A 635 -17.76 -11.09 -40.61
CA MET A 635 -18.91 -11.75 -39.96
C MET A 635 -19.75 -10.75 -39.15
N MET A 636 -19.12 -9.87 -38.36
CA MET A 636 -19.83 -8.83 -37.60
C MET A 636 -20.55 -7.84 -38.52
N GLN A 637 -19.93 -7.43 -39.63
CA GLN A 637 -20.61 -6.61 -40.66
C GLN A 637 -21.82 -7.33 -41.27
N GLN A 638 -21.74 -8.64 -41.54
CA GLN A 638 -22.88 -9.43 -42.02
C GLN A 638 -24.00 -9.51 -40.96
N CYS A 639 -23.67 -9.71 -39.69
CA CYS A 639 -24.64 -9.69 -38.59
C CYS A 639 -25.31 -8.32 -38.43
N ILE A 640 -24.56 -7.22 -38.58
CA ILE A 640 -25.09 -5.85 -38.59
C ILE A 640 -26.05 -5.64 -39.76
N GLN A 641 -25.67 -6.06 -40.98
CA GLN A 641 -26.54 -5.98 -42.16
C GLN A 641 -27.83 -6.81 -42.00
N GLN A 642 -27.75 -8.00 -41.40
CA GLN A 642 -28.92 -8.82 -41.08
C GLN A 642 -29.81 -8.14 -40.03
N ARG A 643 -29.24 -7.67 -38.91
CA ARG A 643 -29.93 -6.91 -37.87
C ARG A 643 -30.68 -5.72 -38.45
N ASP A 644 -30.03 -4.95 -39.31
CA ASP A 644 -30.60 -3.72 -39.88
C ASP A 644 -31.65 -4.03 -40.96
N ARG A 645 -31.51 -5.15 -41.69
CA ARG A 645 -32.57 -5.69 -42.56
C ARG A 645 -33.81 -6.11 -41.76
N TYR A 646 -33.64 -6.81 -40.64
CA TYR A 646 -34.75 -7.19 -39.76
C TYR A 646 -35.39 -5.96 -39.08
N LYS A 647 -34.59 -5.01 -38.60
CA LYS A 647 -35.05 -3.73 -38.05
C LYS A 647 -35.87 -2.95 -39.08
N LYS A 648 -35.43 -2.91 -40.34
CA LYS A 648 -36.19 -2.32 -41.44
C LYS A 648 -37.50 -3.06 -41.69
N MET A 649 -37.48 -4.39 -41.82
CA MET A 649 -38.70 -5.20 -41.97
C MET A 649 -39.69 -5.00 -40.82
N TYR A 650 -39.21 -4.88 -39.58
CA TYR A 650 -40.04 -4.57 -38.42
C TYR A 650 -40.65 -3.18 -38.51
N HIS A 651 -39.88 -2.14 -38.85
CA HIS A 651 -40.42 -0.78 -39.04
C HIS A 651 -41.41 -0.70 -40.22
N ASP A 652 -41.17 -1.41 -41.32
CA ASP A 652 -42.08 -1.48 -42.46
C ASP A 652 -43.37 -2.24 -42.10
N ALA A 653 -43.28 -3.32 -41.33
CA ALA A 653 -44.44 -4.02 -40.76
C ALA A 653 -45.22 -3.15 -39.77
N MET A 654 -44.54 -2.38 -38.91
CA MET A 654 -45.16 -1.45 -37.96
C MET A 654 -45.88 -0.30 -38.69
N ARG A 655 -45.30 0.21 -39.79
CA ARG A 655 -45.98 1.14 -40.71
C ARG A 655 -47.21 0.51 -41.35
N SER A 656 -47.12 -0.74 -41.81
CA SER A 656 -48.26 -1.46 -42.38
C SER A 656 -49.36 -1.73 -41.36
N TYR A 657 -49.02 -2.03 -40.10
CA TYR A 657 -49.98 -2.23 -39.02
C TYR A 657 -50.73 -0.93 -38.71
N ASN A 658 -50.00 0.18 -38.55
CA ASN A 658 -50.59 1.50 -38.35
C ASN A 658 -51.40 1.99 -39.57
N ALA A 659 -51.10 1.51 -40.79
CA ALA A 659 -51.88 1.82 -42.00
C ALA A 659 -53.20 1.05 -42.11
N VAL A 660 -53.32 -0.12 -41.45
CA VAL A 660 -54.59 -0.87 -41.32
C VAL A 660 -55.42 -0.33 -40.15
N GLY A 661 -54.77 0.19 -39.12
CA GLY A 661 -55.36 0.72 -37.89
C GLY A 661 -55.85 2.19 -37.90
N GLY A 662 -56.32 2.74 -39.02
CA GLY A 662 -57.02 4.04 -38.98
C GLY A 662 -57.17 4.83 -40.28
N LYS A 663 -58.38 4.84 -40.86
CA LYS A 663 -58.81 5.94 -41.76
C LYS A 663 -59.46 7.05 -40.93
N GLY A 664 -58.67 8.06 -40.57
CA GLY A 664 -59.12 9.29 -39.95
C GLY A 664 -58.07 10.39 -40.15
N GLY A 665 -58.31 11.32 -41.07
CA GLY A 665 -57.39 12.41 -41.39
C GLY A 665 -57.59 13.65 -40.51
N ASN A 666 -56.95 14.79 -40.78
CA ASN A 666 -55.76 15.11 -41.59
C ASN A 666 -55.54 16.64 -41.47
N PHE A 667 -54.50 17.10 -40.79
CA PHE A 667 -53.82 18.40 -40.91
C PHE A 667 -52.76 18.46 -39.79
N GLY A 668 -51.57 19.03 -39.93
CA GLY A 668 -50.94 19.61 -41.12
C GLY A 668 -49.98 20.71 -40.71
N GLY A 669 -48.69 20.38 -40.55
CA GLY A 669 -47.65 21.31 -40.09
C GLY A 669 -46.28 20.91 -40.60
N SER A 670 -45.76 21.65 -41.57
CA SER A 670 -44.40 21.47 -42.09
C SER A 670 -43.42 22.34 -41.30
N LEU A 671 -42.24 21.82 -41.01
CA LEU A 671 -41.05 22.64 -40.84
C LEU A 671 -39.83 21.91 -41.40
N ASN A 672 -39.08 22.61 -42.24
CA ASN A 672 -37.89 22.10 -42.92
C ASN A 672 -36.65 22.40 -42.08
N GLY A 673 -35.65 21.51 -42.10
CA GLY A 673 -34.51 21.57 -41.20
C GLY A 673 -33.30 20.83 -41.74
N SER A 674 -32.71 21.34 -42.83
CA SER A 674 -31.37 20.91 -43.26
C SER A 674 -30.31 21.57 -42.37
N LEU A 675 -29.40 20.77 -41.81
CA LEU A 675 -28.09 21.23 -41.38
C LEU A 675 -27.07 20.12 -41.63
N SER A 676 -25.97 20.47 -42.30
CA SER A 676 -24.78 19.64 -42.42
C SER A 676 -24.12 19.47 -41.06
N GLY A 677 -23.55 18.29 -40.80
CA GLY A 677 -22.81 18.04 -39.57
C GLY A 677 -21.39 18.60 -39.63
N GLU A 678 -20.75 18.68 -38.47
CA GLU A 678 -19.30 18.72 -38.31
C GLU A 678 -18.89 18.05 -36.99
N ASN A 679 -17.64 17.59 -36.98
CA ASN A 679 -16.94 16.75 -36.01
C ASN A 679 -17.32 16.87 -34.52
N ALA A 680 -17.41 15.70 -33.86
CA ALA A 680 -17.08 15.53 -32.45
C ALA A 680 -16.50 14.13 -32.22
N ASP A 681 -15.17 14.02 -32.13
CA ASP A 681 -14.52 12.79 -31.68
C ASP A 681 -14.85 12.57 -30.19
N VAL A 682 -15.44 11.42 -29.88
CA VAL A 682 -15.56 10.90 -28.51
C VAL A 682 -15.17 9.43 -28.57
N ALA A 683 -14.19 9.04 -27.75
CA ALA A 683 -13.68 7.68 -27.74
C ALA A 683 -14.77 6.68 -27.34
N MET A 684 -14.82 5.54 -28.03
CA MET A 684 -15.45 4.34 -27.49
C MET A 684 -14.40 3.56 -26.70
N ASP A 685 -14.47 3.64 -25.37
CA ASP A 685 -13.96 2.56 -24.52
C ASP A 685 -14.84 1.34 -24.77
N GLU A 686 -14.31 0.35 -25.50
CA GLU A 686 -14.99 -0.91 -25.79
C GLU A 686 -14.66 -1.92 -24.68
N GLU A 687 -15.63 -2.22 -23.81
CA GLU A 687 -15.43 -3.10 -22.65
C GLU A 687 -14.91 -4.48 -23.06
N ILE A 688 -13.72 -4.85 -22.55
CA ILE A 688 -13.09 -6.13 -22.87
C ILE A 688 -13.83 -7.27 -22.14
N PRO A 689 -14.46 -8.23 -22.85
CA PRO A 689 -15.12 -9.37 -22.21
C PRO A 689 -14.06 -10.37 -21.71
N THR A 690 -13.92 -10.50 -20.39
CA THR A 690 -12.93 -11.40 -19.76
C THR A 690 -13.34 -12.87 -19.88
N VAL A 691 -12.97 -13.52 -21.00
CA VAL A 691 -13.20 -14.96 -21.23
C VAL A 691 -12.18 -15.81 -20.46
N SER A 692 -12.41 -15.98 -19.16
CA SER A 692 -11.69 -16.95 -18.33
C SER A 692 -12.30 -18.35 -18.45
N THR A 693 -11.83 -19.15 -19.42
CA THR A 693 -11.84 -20.63 -19.37
C THR A 693 -11.01 -21.23 -20.52
N VAL A 694 -10.69 -22.53 -20.43
CA VAL A 694 -9.95 -23.34 -21.42
C VAL A 694 -8.44 -23.04 -21.54
N SER A 695 -7.66 -23.58 -20.59
CA SER A 695 -6.43 -24.31 -20.93
C SER A 695 -6.02 -25.24 -19.77
N ALA A 696 -6.33 -26.53 -19.89
CA ALA A 696 -6.00 -27.56 -18.90
C ALA A 696 -5.98 -28.97 -19.51
N ILE A 697 -5.36 -29.11 -20.70
CA ILE A 697 -5.16 -30.40 -21.38
C ILE A 697 -3.72 -30.43 -21.91
N SER A 698 -3.07 -31.60 -21.84
CA SER A 698 -1.71 -31.91 -22.32
C SER A 698 -0.54 -31.38 -21.48
N SER A 699 -0.21 -32.12 -20.43
CA SER A 699 1.11 -32.10 -19.77
C SER A 699 1.60 -33.53 -19.46
N GLU A 700 1.32 -34.48 -20.36
CA GLU A 700 1.53 -35.92 -20.16
C GLU A 700 2.13 -36.55 -21.45
N ALA A 701 3.29 -36.03 -21.87
CA ALA A 701 3.87 -36.39 -23.18
C ALA A 701 5.41 -36.37 -23.27
N VAL A 702 6.14 -36.21 -22.15
CA VAL A 702 7.61 -35.97 -22.15
C VAL A 702 8.37 -36.87 -21.13
N ALA A 703 7.91 -38.11 -20.92
CA ALA A 703 8.48 -39.02 -19.92
C ALA A 703 9.06 -40.34 -20.50
N GLU A 704 8.83 -40.67 -21.77
CA GLU A 704 9.32 -41.91 -22.40
C GLU A 704 10.09 -41.66 -23.71
N LYS A 705 11.37 -41.26 -23.62
CA LYS A 705 12.28 -41.40 -24.78
C LYS A 705 13.80 -41.40 -24.53
N GLU A 706 14.28 -41.93 -23.41
CA GLU A 706 15.73 -42.11 -23.23
C GLU A 706 16.11 -43.35 -22.39
N LYS A 707 15.96 -44.53 -23.01
CA LYS A 707 16.48 -45.80 -22.45
C LYS A 707 16.81 -46.84 -23.52
N LYS A 708 17.66 -46.48 -24.50
CA LYS A 708 18.28 -47.41 -25.45
C LYS A 708 19.47 -46.79 -26.19
N ILE A 709 20.65 -46.84 -25.54
CA ILE A 709 21.98 -47.18 -26.05
C ILE A 709 22.87 -47.38 -24.82
#